data_AF-A0A0D3AJF1-F1
#
_entry.id   AF-A0A0D3AJF1-F1
#
_cell.length_a   1.000
_cell.length_b   1.000
_cell.length_c   1.000
_cell.angle_alpha   90.00
_cell.angle_beta   90.00
_cell.angle_gamma   90.00
#
_symmetry.space_group_name_H-M   'P 1'
#
loop_
_entity.id
_entity.type
_entity.pdbx_description
1 polymer ?
#
loop_
_entity_poly.entity_id
_entity_poly.type
_entity_poly.pdbx_seq_one_letter_code
_entity_poly.pdbx_strand_id
1 'polypeptide(L)'
;MVGKHQNHHHHTPHRPRSKTLIFTLLLFSFSLLVILYSFSSSALPSVSYPNQSDRTETSFVPSLEKFLIHKAPKLSIRDDTVHGERDDRKLDEMVFERENRLLNEDPVYPVGYPVKVYVYEMPKKFTLDLLWLFHNTYKETSNATSNGSPVHRLIEQHSVDYWLWADLISPESERRLKSVVRVHQQHEADFFYVPFFTTISFFLLEKQQCKALYREALKWVTDQPAWKRSEGRDHIFPIHHPWSFKTVRKFVKNAIWLLPDMDSTGNWYKPGQVSLEKDLILPYVPNVDRCDAKCLSESAPKRTTLLFFRGRLKRNAGGKIRAKLGAELSGVKDVIITEGTAGEGGKFAAQGGMRRSLFCLCPAGDTPSSARLFDAIVSGCIPVIVSDELELPFEGVAVIVSSSDAIQPGWLINHLRSLTPSQVKEFQNRLVQYSRHFLYSSPAQPLGPEDLTWRMIAGKLVNIKLHTRRSQRVVKGSRIAHRHFLMCQNTGGNLIFYQGSRKMEGRYYLVFISFCIIHIVQAQQGFISLDCGLPTNDSPYIEPVTGLVFSSDADHIQSGKSGRIQKDLETLHIKPYLFLRYFPDGVRNCYTLDVLQNIKYLIKAVFVYGNYDGPNKWARVDLEGKVNGTVEEVIHVPRSNSLQICLVKTGNSLPFVSALELRLLRNDTYVVPDVSLKKLFRRYYRQSDRLIRYPDDVFDRIWSPFFLPEWKQITTTLEVNNSNNFEPPKAALKSAAIPRDVNGTQLTINWTLDNPTEQVHLYFHFAELQPLEIEGNSSDFPADIIRMLHTRKFYIVVNGNVTVDSFVPLDLAVNTVETVVKKCEGGKCSLQLVKSESILGRPPLVNAMEAFTAIKFPNSETDPDDVVSIKILQDTYGLNKTDWQGDPCSPQQYLWSGLNCSYMNMSTSPRIISLNLSSHGLTGKIVPQIQNLTELQILDLSNNKLTGRVPEFLANMKSLLFINISNNNLDGSIPRALLDRKKLQLYFEGNPKLCGLDTCKISSGNKQNKIIVPVASAVAIFIVVSVLIVVFIKKRPSSIQALHSATTSLSLEGKMRRISYSEIQLMTNNFERVIGEGGFGVVYHAYLDDRQQVAVKVLSPSSSQGYKQFKAEVELLLRVHHANLVSLVGYCDEQPHLALIYKYMTNGDLKAHLLGRHECCDGKWCHR
;
A
#
# COMPACT_ATOMS: atom_id res chain seq x y z
N MET A 1 17.80 29.29 -86.08
CA MET A 1 18.74 29.37 -87.22
C MET A 1 20.16 29.09 -86.72
N VAL A 2 21.06 28.78 -87.65
CA VAL A 2 22.50 28.42 -87.57
C VAL A 2 23.36 29.10 -86.46
N GLY A 3 24.38 28.37 -85.95
CA GLY A 3 25.62 28.92 -85.33
C GLY A 3 25.79 28.67 -83.81
N LYS A 4 26.76 27.94 -83.20
CA LYS A 4 27.89 27.03 -83.52
C LYS A 4 29.20 27.47 -82.78
N HIS A 5 29.78 26.54 -82.00
CA HIS A 5 31.18 26.43 -81.49
C HIS A 5 31.74 27.27 -80.30
N GLN A 6 32.37 26.52 -79.36
CA GLN A 6 33.67 26.74 -78.64
C GLN A 6 33.86 28.01 -77.75
N ASN A 7 34.60 28.02 -76.61
CA ASN A 7 35.82 27.25 -76.28
C ASN A 7 36.18 27.18 -74.75
N HIS A 8 37.02 26.20 -74.37
CA HIS A 8 37.97 26.06 -73.22
C HIS A 8 37.69 26.44 -71.72
N HIS A 9 38.41 25.71 -70.85
CA HIS A 9 38.66 25.90 -69.40
C HIS A 9 39.48 27.21 -69.09
N HIS A 10 39.65 27.72 -67.86
CA HIS A 10 40.01 27.06 -66.59
C HIS A 10 39.71 27.89 -65.30
N HIS A 11 39.76 27.20 -64.15
CA HIS A 11 39.87 27.68 -62.76
C HIS A 11 38.69 28.37 -62.03
N THR A 12 38.80 28.38 -60.69
CA THR A 12 37.76 28.61 -59.67
C THR A 12 38.14 29.76 -58.72
N PRO A 13 37.19 30.29 -57.91
CA PRO A 13 37.20 29.90 -56.48
C PRO A 13 35.79 29.76 -55.84
N HIS A 14 35.75 29.33 -54.57
CA HIS A 14 34.53 29.01 -53.79
C HIS A 14 33.71 30.22 -53.31
N ARG A 15 32.37 30.02 -53.20
CA ARG A 15 31.63 30.16 -51.92
C ARG A 15 30.31 29.35 -51.93
N PRO A 16 29.82 28.84 -50.78
CA PRO A 16 28.70 27.88 -50.74
C PRO A 16 27.32 28.54 -50.59
N ARG A 17 26.26 27.82 -51.00
CA ARG A 17 24.86 28.12 -50.64
C ARG A 17 24.33 27.09 -49.64
N SER A 18 23.46 27.55 -48.73
CA SER A 18 22.99 26.77 -47.57
C SER A 18 22.08 25.60 -47.94
N LYS A 19 22.28 24.45 -47.29
CA LYS A 19 21.43 23.25 -47.39
C LYS A 19 20.08 23.38 -46.66
N THR A 20 19.88 24.43 -45.85
CA THR A 20 18.68 24.58 -45.00
C THR A 20 17.36 24.52 -45.76
N LEU A 21 17.29 25.09 -46.97
CA LEU A 21 16.04 25.20 -47.73
C LEU A 21 15.50 23.84 -48.25
N ILE A 22 16.40 22.88 -48.50
CA ILE A 22 16.02 21.52 -48.95
C ILE A 22 15.62 20.67 -47.75
N PHE A 23 16.31 20.84 -46.62
CA PHE A 23 16.01 20.11 -45.37
C PHE A 23 14.61 20.44 -44.84
N THR A 24 14.17 21.71 -44.95
CA THR A 24 12.79 22.13 -44.60
C THR A 24 11.72 21.51 -45.48
N LEU A 25 12.00 21.28 -46.77
CA LEU A 25 11.06 20.62 -47.69
C LEU A 25 10.94 19.12 -47.43
N LEU A 26 12.07 18.45 -47.15
CA LEU A 26 12.09 17.02 -46.79
C LEU A 26 11.40 16.74 -45.44
N LEU A 27 11.57 17.61 -44.45
CA LEU A 27 10.84 17.50 -43.17
C LEU A 27 9.31 17.62 -43.36
N PHE A 28 8.86 18.45 -44.31
CA PHE A 28 7.44 18.58 -44.63
C PHE A 28 6.87 17.33 -45.30
N SER A 29 7.58 16.72 -46.26
CA SER A 29 7.14 15.47 -46.90
C SER A 29 7.18 14.28 -45.95
N PHE A 30 8.18 14.19 -45.08
CA PHE A 30 8.27 13.12 -44.07
C PHE A 30 7.13 13.22 -43.03
N SER A 31 6.81 14.44 -42.58
CA SER A 31 5.69 14.68 -41.67
C SER A 31 4.34 14.29 -42.29
N LEU A 32 4.15 14.55 -43.59
CA LEU A 32 2.93 14.18 -44.31
C LEU A 32 2.78 12.65 -44.46
N LEU A 33 3.89 11.94 -44.71
CA LEU A 33 3.92 10.47 -44.77
C LEU A 33 3.59 9.81 -43.42
N VAL A 34 4.11 10.34 -42.31
CA VAL A 34 3.79 9.85 -40.95
C VAL A 34 2.31 10.09 -40.61
N ILE A 35 1.72 11.21 -41.04
CA ILE A 35 0.30 11.49 -40.86
C ILE A 35 -0.58 10.53 -41.69
N LEU A 36 -0.15 10.16 -42.91
CA LEU A 36 -0.86 9.18 -43.73
C LEU A 36 -0.78 7.75 -43.16
N TYR A 37 0.39 7.32 -42.68
CA TYR A 37 0.55 6.03 -41.98
C TYR A 37 -0.21 5.97 -40.64
N SER A 38 -0.61 7.11 -40.08
CA SER A 38 -1.48 7.17 -38.89
C SER A 38 -2.96 6.87 -39.19
N PHE A 39 -3.35 6.74 -40.47
CA PHE A 39 -4.75 6.58 -40.91
C PHE A 39 -4.95 5.46 -41.96
N SER A 40 -4.22 4.35 -41.84
CA SER A 40 -4.44 3.14 -42.65
C SER A 40 -4.68 1.90 -41.78
N SER A 41 -5.88 1.78 -41.21
CA SER A 41 -6.30 0.58 -40.46
C SER A 41 -6.55 -0.61 -41.38
N SER A 42 -5.61 -1.55 -41.45
CA SER A 42 -5.84 -2.90 -42.00
C SER A 42 -6.16 -3.89 -40.87
N ALA A 43 -7.13 -4.77 -41.10
CA ALA A 43 -7.67 -5.65 -40.06
C ALA A 43 -6.83 -6.93 -39.87
N LEU A 44 -6.74 -7.40 -38.63
CA LEU A 44 -6.35 -8.77 -38.30
C LEU A 44 -7.58 -9.71 -38.43
N PRO A 45 -7.38 -11.01 -38.71
CA PRO A 45 -8.43 -11.89 -39.20
C PRO A 45 -9.47 -12.26 -38.13
N SER A 46 -10.72 -12.42 -38.57
CA SER A 46 -11.86 -12.78 -37.74
C SER A 46 -11.85 -14.27 -37.36
N VAL A 47 -11.52 -14.59 -36.11
CA VAL A 47 -11.92 -15.85 -35.47
C VAL A 47 -13.38 -15.71 -35.05
N SER A 48 -14.25 -16.58 -35.58
CA SER A 48 -15.70 -16.52 -35.36
C SER A 48 -16.10 -17.08 -33.99
N TYR A 49 -16.11 -16.21 -32.97
CA TYR A 49 -16.86 -16.45 -31.74
C TYR A 49 -18.38 -16.36 -32.01
N PRO A 50 -19.24 -17.05 -31.23
CA PRO A 50 -20.69 -16.95 -31.40
C PRO A 50 -21.20 -15.51 -31.25
N ASN A 51 -22.03 -15.07 -32.19
CA ASN A 51 -22.55 -13.69 -32.23
C ASN A 51 -23.55 -13.42 -31.09
N GLN A 52 -23.07 -12.80 -30.00
CA GLN A 52 -23.87 -11.90 -29.18
C GLN A 52 -23.10 -10.59 -28.93
N SER A 53 -23.62 -9.50 -29.46
CA SER A 53 -23.01 -8.17 -29.42
C SER A 53 -23.42 -7.42 -28.15
N ASP A 54 -22.76 -7.72 -27.03
CA ASP A 54 -23.06 -7.07 -25.76
C ASP A 54 -22.52 -5.63 -25.72
N ARG A 55 -23.29 -4.71 -26.32
CA ARG A 55 -23.07 -3.26 -26.25
C ARG A 55 -23.16 -2.81 -24.80
N THR A 56 -22.14 -2.11 -24.32
CA THR A 56 -22.20 -1.38 -23.06
C THR A 56 -23.25 -0.29 -23.17
N GLU A 57 -24.29 -0.36 -22.35
CA GLU A 57 -25.33 0.66 -22.28
C GLU A 57 -24.90 1.77 -21.30
N THR A 58 -25.18 3.02 -21.66
CA THR A 58 -24.85 4.22 -20.87
C THR A 58 -26.05 5.14 -20.67
N SER A 59 -27.17 4.87 -21.37
CA SER A 59 -28.45 5.54 -21.17
C SER A 59 -29.24 4.85 -20.05
N PHE A 60 -29.77 5.66 -19.13
CA PHE A 60 -30.46 5.17 -17.94
C PHE A 60 -31.74 4.37 -18.27
N VAL A 61 -32.59 4.88 -19.17
CA VAL A 61 -33.89 4.22 -19.46
C VAL A 61 -33.72 2.87 -20.16
N PRO A 62 -32.93 2.72 -21.24
CA PRO A 62 -32.74 1.42 -21.89
C PRO A 62 -32.07 0.39 -20.96
N SER A 63 -31.12 0.83 -20.11
CA SER A 63 -30.53 -0.03 -19.08
C SER A 63 -31.57 -0.51 -18.07
N LEU A 64 -32.43 0.40 -17.59
CA LEU A 64 -33.49 0.08 -16.64
C LEU A 64 -34.60 -0.79 -17.27
N GLU A 65 -35.01 -0.52 -18.51
CA GLU A 65 -35.99 -1.31 -19.25
C GLU A 65 -35.44 -2.73 -19.55
N LYS A 66 -34.18 -2.86 -20.00
CA LYS A 66 -33.49 -4.18 -20.13
C LYS A 66 -33.49 -4.92 -18.79
N PHE A 67 -33.12 -4.25 -17.69
CA PHE A 67 -33.08 -4.85 -16.36
C PHE A 67 -34.45 -5.33 -15.85
N LEU A 68 -35.49 -4.48 -15.94
CA LEU A 68 -36.84 -4.80 -15.45
C LEU A 68 -37.50 -5.93 -16.25
N ILE A 69 -37.22 -6.03 -17.56
CA ILE A 69 -37.73 -7.08 -18.43
C ILE A 69 -37.09 -8.44 -18.12
N HIS A 70 -35.75 -8.50 -18.00
CA HIS A 70 -35.03 -9.78 -17.93
C HIS A 70 -35.09 -10.48 -16.57
N LYS A 71 -35.50 -9.78 -15.49
CA LYS A 71 -35.55 -10.25 -14.09
C LYS A 71 -34.23 -10.82 -13.58
N ALA A 72 -33.57 -10.07 -12.68
CA ALA A 72 -32.40 -10.54 -11.93
C ALA A 72 -32.62 -11.98 -11.40
N PRO A 73 -31.65 -12.90 -11.62
CA PRO A 73 -31.85 -14.32 -11.39
C PRO A 73 -32.13 -14.63 -9.92
N LYS A 74 -33.07 -15.55 -9.67
CA LYS A 74 -33.30 -16.10 -8.32
C LYS A 74 -32.12 -16.99 -7.92
N LEU A 75 -31.12 -16.45 -7.22
CA LEU A 75 -30.19 -17.27 -6.47
C LEU A 75 -30.95 -18.04 -5.37
N SER A 76 -30.67 -19.32 -5.21
CA SER A 76 -31.27 -20.21 -4.21
C SER A 76 -30.46 -20.28 -2.91
N ILE A 77 -29.66 -19.24 -2.63
CA ILE A 77 -28.86 -19.13 -1.41
C ILE A 77 -29.76 -18.57 -0.29
N ARG A 78 -29.70 -19.17 0.91
CA ARG A 78 -30.30 -18.58 2.11
C ARG A 78 -29.49 -17.36 2.53
N ASP A 79 -30.05 -16.18 2.32
CA ASP A 79 -29.59 -14.93 2.91
C ASP A 79 -29.86 -14.91 4.43
N ASP A 80 -29.10 -14.10 5.18
CA ASP A 80 -29.23 -13.92 6.63
C ASP A 80 -30.05 -12.68 7.04
N THR A 81 -30.80 -12.08 6.11
CA THR A 81 -31.85 -11.09 6.43
C THR A 81 -32.88 -11.67 7.41
N VAL A 82 -33.29 -10.85 8.38
CA VAL A 82 -33.86 -11.30 9.66
C VAL A 82 -35.08 -12.22 9.54
N HIS A 83 -34.91 -13.48 9.97
CA HIS A 83 -35.98 -14.41 10.35
C HIS A 83 -35.61 -15.19 11.65
N GLY A 84 -35.35 -14.45 12.75
CA GLY A 84 -35.32 -15.03 14.11
C GLY A 84 -34.18 -14.57 15.03
N GLU A 85 -34.52 -14.27 16.29
CA GLU A 85 -33.65 -13.62 17.30
C GLU A 85 -32.61 -14.56 17.96
N ARG A 86 -31.80 -15.32 17.18
CA ARG A 86 -30.93 -16.38 17.76
C ARG A 86 -29.43 -16.36 17.51
N ASP A 87 -28.88 -15.54 16.58
CA ASP A 87 -27.41 -15.52 16.34
C ASP A 87 -26.75 -14.13 16.51
N ASP A 88 -27.52 -13.05 16.69
CA ASP A 88 -27.06 -11.64 16.73
C ASP A 88 -25.79 -11.43 17.58
N ARG A 89 -25.74 -11.96 18.81
CA ARG A 89 -24.58 -11.80 19.71
C ARG A 89 -23.30 -12.44 19.17
N LYS A 90 -23.42 -13.63 18.57
CA LYS A 90 -22.29 -14.41 18.08
C LYS A 90 -21.73 -13.79 16.81
N LEU A 91 -22.62 -13.26 15.96
CA LEU A 91 -22.28 -12.46 14.79
C LEU A 91 -21.50 -11.18 15.19
N ASP A 92 -21.99 -10.46 16.20
CA ASP A 92 -21.34 -9.24 16.72
C ASP A 92 -19.97 -9.54 17.35
N GLU A 93 -19.85 -10.65 18.08
CA GLU A 93 -18.59 -11.11 18.71
C GLU A 93 -17.54 -11.52 17.64
N MET A 94 -17.96 -12.22 16.58
CA MET A 94 -17.10 -12.55 15.43
C MET A 94 -16.64 -11.32 14.63
N VAL A 95 -17.53 -10.33 14.43
CA VAL A 95 -17.16 -9.06 13.75
C VAL A 95 -16.20 -8.24 14.61
N PHE A 96 -16.44 -8.18 15.93
CA PHE A 96 -15.54 -7.52 16.88
C PHE A 96 -14.14 -8.16 16.86
N GLU A 97 -14.06 -9.49 16.93
CA GLU A 97 -12.83 -10.29 16.80
C GLU A 97 -12.05 -9.98 15.51
N ARG A 98 -12.73 -9.99 14.35
CA ARG A 98 -12.14 -9.68 13.04
C ARG A 98 -11.60 -8.25 12.99
N GLU A 99 -12.38 -7.27 13.44
CA GLU A 99 -11.96 -5.86 13.47
C GLU A 99 -10.87 -5.57 14.53
N ASN A 100 -10.65 -6.45 15.52
CA ASN A 100 -9.62 -6.26 16.54
C ASN A 100 -8.25 -6.82 16.13
N ARG A 101 -8.21 -7.81 15.24
CA ARG A 101 -6.95 -8.25 14.59
C ARG A 101 -6.45 -7.18 13.62
N LEU A 102 -7.32 -6.73 12.71
CA LEU A 102 -7.05 -5.72 11.67
C LEU A 102 -6.68 -4.30 12.18
N LEU A 103 -6.61 -4.08 13.50
CA LEU A 103 -6.25 -2.80 14.13
C LEU A 103 -5.10 -2.91 15.14
N ASN A 104 -4.50 -4.09 15.27
CA ASN A 104 -3.25 -4.32 16.00
C ASN A 104 -2.06 -4.65 15.07
N GLU A 105 -2.33 -4.80 13.77
CA GLU A 105 -1.35 -4.84 12.69
C GLU A 105 -1.14 -3.41 12.12
N ASP A 106 0.05 -3.11 11.61
CA ASP A 106 0.52 -1.72 11.36
C ASP A 106 -0.29 -0.98 10.24
N PRO A 107 -0.33 0.37 10.22
CA PRO A 107 -1.44 1.15 9.63
C PRO A 107 -1.49 1.24 8.10
N VAL A 108 -0.78 0.37 7.37
CA VAL A 108 -0.75 0.37 5.90
C VAL A 108 -1.83 -0.58 5.35
N TYR A 109 -3.10 -0.17 5.46
CA TYR A 109 -4.20 -0.78 4.71
C TYR A 109 -3.91 -0.65 3.19
N PRO A 110 -3.65 -1.73 2.45
CA PRO A 110 -3.29 -1.62 1.04
C PRO A 110 -4.55 -1.40 0.18
N VAL A 111 -4.46 -0.52 -0.82
CA VAL A 111 -5.54 -0.23 -1.79
C VAL A 111 -5.64 -1.34 -2.86
N GLY A 112 -5.53 -2.60 -2.43
CA GLY A 112 -5.41 -3.80 -3.28
C GLY A 112 -6.45 -4.89 -3.02
N TYR A 113 -7.21 -4.83 -1.92
CA TYR A 113 -8.32 -5.76 -1.67
C TYR A 113 -9.67 -5.14 -2.09
N PRO A 114 -10.61 -5.95 -2.63
CA PRO A 114 -11.95 -5.47 -2.95
C PRO A 114 -12.73 -5.15 -1.67
N VAL A 115 -13.47 -4.04 -1.69
CA VAL A 115 -14.41 -3.69 -0.62
C VAL A 115 -15.53 -4.72 -0.59
N LYS A 116 -15.76 -5.38 0.56
CA LYS A 116 -16.87 -6.33 0.72
C LYS A 116 -18.15 -5.56 1.09
N VAL A 117 -19.15 -5.61 0.23
CA VAL A 117 -20.42 -4.88 0.38
C VAL A 117 -21.57 -5.85 0.49
N TYR A 118 -22.30 -5.82 1.60
CA TYR A 118 -23.58 -6.50 1.73
C TYR A 118 -24.69 -5.56 1.27
N VAL A 119 -25.60 -6.05 0.41
CA VAL A 119 -26.72 -5.27 -0.12
C VAL A 119 -28.00 -5.73 0.55
N TYR A 120 -28.71 -4.83 1.25
CA TYR A 120 -29.98 -5.20 1.86
C TYR A 120 -31.04 -5.55 0.80
N GLU A 121 -31.61 -6.75 0.92
CA GLU A 121 -32.77 -7.20 0.14
C GLU A 121 -34.06 -6.54 0.67
N MET A 122 -34.13 -5.21 0.53
CA MET A 122 -35.27 -4.41 0.95
C MET A 122 -36.57 -4.85 0.22
N PRO A 123 -37.70 -5.01 0.93
CA PRO A 123 -38.98 -5.41 0.36
C PRO A 123 -39.34 -4.68 -0.94
N LYS A 124 -39.94 -5.38 -1.92
CA LYS A 124 -40.15 -4.91 -3.30
C LYS A 124 -40.78 -3.51 -3.44
N LYS A 125 -41.68 -3.15 -2.51
CA LYS A 125 -42.31 -1.82 -2.39
C LYS A 125 -41.34 -0.65 -2.14
N PHE A 126 -40.09 -0.94 -1.78
CA PHE A 126 -39.00 0.00 -1.61
C PHE A 126 -37.96 -0.08 -2.74
N THR A 127 -38.03 -1.10 -3.61
CA THR A 127 -37.02 -1.44 -4.62
C THR A 127 -37.64 -1.61 -6.01
N LEU A 128 -38.05 -2.82 -6.39
CA LEU A 128 -38.55 -3.14 -7.74
C LEU A 128 -39.82 -2.36 -8.13
N ASP A 129 -40.76 -2.19 -7.20
CA ASP A 129 -42.02 -1.49 -7.47
C ASP A 129 -41.77 0.02 -7.65
N LEU A 130 -40.73 0.53 -6.96
CA LEU A 130 -40.25 1.91 -7.08
C LEU A 130 -39.48 2.11 -8.39
N LEU A 131 -38.68 1.14 -8.84
CA LEU A 131 -38.00 1.16 -10.15
C LEU A 131 -38.99 1.13 -11.32
N TRP A 132 -40.09 0.40 -11.21
CA TRP A 132 -41.19 0.48 -12.18
C TRP A 132 -41.85 1.86 -12.20
N LEU A 133 -42.02 2.50 -11.05
CA LEU A 133 -42.49 3.88 -10.97
C LEU A 133 -41.52 4.85 -11.64
N PHE A 134 -40.20 4.74 -11.40
CA PHE A 134 -39.19 5.54 -12.08
C PHE A 134 -39.26 5.37 -13.60
N HIS A 135 -39.23 4.13 -14.09
CA HIS A 135 -39.28 3.84 -15.52
C HIS A 135 -40.51 4.48 -16.20
N ASN A 136 -41.70 4.25 -15.64
CA ASN A 136 -42.95 4.71 -16.24
C ASN A 136 -43.06 6.24 -16.17
N THR A 137 -42.80 6.86 -15.02
CA THR A 137 -42.86 8.32 -14.89
C THR A 137 -41.77 9.02 -15.71
N TYR A 138 -40.56 8.45 -15.83
CA TYR A 138 -39.52 9.03 -16.68
C TYR A 138 -39.99 9.12 -18.14
N LYS A 139 -40.59 8.04 -18.66
CA LYS A 139 -41.17 7.94 -20.01
C LYS A 139 -42.22 9.03 -20.31
N GLU A 140 -42.85 9.57 -19.27
CA GLU A 140 -43.85 10.66 -19.34
C GLU A 140 -43.26 12.07 -19.08
N THR A 141 -42.07 12.19 -18.47
CA THR A 141 -41.52 13.49 -17.97
C THR A 141 -40.87 14.40 -19.03
N SER A 142 -40.94 14.09 -20.32
CA SER A 142 -40.31 14.89 -21.40
C SER A 142 -40.67 16.38 -21.38
N ASN A 143 -41.88 16.73 -20.91
CA ASN A 143 -42.38 18.10 -20.83
C ASN A 143 -42.41 18.69 -19.39
N ALA A 144 -42.00 17.94 -18.36
CA ALA A 144 -42.12 18.40 -16.98
C ALA A 144 -40.93 19.28 -16.55
N THR A 145 -41.20 20.45 -15.98
CA THR A 145 -40.16 21.32 -15.37
C THR A 145 -40.49 21.63 -13.92
N SER A 146 -39.48 21.54 -13.05
CA SER A 146 -39.56 21.95 -11.65
C SER A 146 -38.62 23.14 -11.43
N ASN A 147 -39.18 24.30 -11.07
CA ASN A 147 -38.45 25.54 -10.77
C ASN A 147 -37.38 25.97 -11.81
N GLY A 148 -37.61 25.62 -13.08
CA GLY A 148 -36.73 25.96 -14.21
C GLY A 148 -35.64 24.92 -14.52
N SER A 149 -35.68 23.71 -13.95
CA SER A 149 -34.94 22.54 -14.45
C SER A 149 -35.90 21.50 -15.01
N PRO A 150 -35.61 20.83 -16.15
CA PRO A 150 -36.40 19.68 -16.61
C PRO A 150 -36.32 18.54 -15.59
N VAL A 151 -37.47 17.94 -15.24
CA VAL A 151 -37.55 16.87 -14.23
C VAL A 151 -36.74 15.64 -14.65
N HIS A 152 -36.74 15.31 -15.95
CA HIS A 152 -35.87 14.32 -16.60
C HIS A 152 -34.39 14.43 -16.15
N ARG A 153 -33.82 15.65 -16.16
CA ARG A 153 -32.40 15.86 -15.83
C ARG A 153 -32.08 15.60 -14.37
N LEU A 154 -32.99 15.96 -13.46
CA LEU A 154 -32.86 15.61 -12.06
C LEU A 154 -32.83 14.09 -11.89
N ILE A 155 -33.70 13.35 -12.59
CA ILE A 155 -33.72 11.88 -12.49
C ILE A 155 -32.45 11.26 -13.08
N GLU A 156 -31.93 11.76 -14.20
CA GLU A 156 -30.62 11.36 -14.74
C GLU A 156 -29.50 11.56 -13.71
N GLN A 157 -29.42 12.76 -13.12
CA GLN A 157 -28.40 13.16 -12.13
C GLN A 157 -28.51 12.37 -10.82
N HIS A 158 -29.68 11.80 -10.52
CA HIS A 158 -29.94 11.01 -9.33
C HIS A 158 -29.95 9.48 -9.59
N SER A 159 -29.73 9.04 -10.83
CA SER A 159 -29.70 7.62 -11.22
C SER A 159 -28.49 6.84 -10.65
N VAL A 160 -27.53 7.50 -10.00
CA VAL A 160 -26.30 6.89 -9.44
C VAL A 160 -26.59 5.74 -8.48
N ASP A 161 -27.66 5.83 -7.69
CA ASP A 161 -28.14 4.76 -6.79
C ASP A 161 -28.48 3.47 -7.58
N TYR A 162 -29.15 3.61 -8.73
CA TYR A 162 -29.44 2.50 -9.63
C TYR A 162 -28.16 1.92 -10.24
N TRP A 163 -27.22 2.73 -10.73
CA TRP A 163 -26.00 2.21 -11.37
C TRP A 163 -25.10 1.44 -10.38
N LEU A 164 -24.90 1.99 -9.18
CA LEU A 164 -24.13 1.34 -8.11
C LEU A 164 -24.81 0.05 -7.62
N TRP A 165 -26.13 0.06 -7.48
CA TRP A 165 -26.91 -1.12 -7.11
C TRP A 165 -26.89 -2.19 -8.21
N ALA A 166 -27.08 -1.79 -9.47
CA ALA A 166 -27.14 -2.70 -10.62
C ALA A 166 -25.85 -3.49 -10.80
N ASP A 167 -24.67 -2.85 -10.73
CA ASP A 167 -23.41 -3.58 -10.72
C ASP A 167 -23.34 -4.57 -9.54
N LEU A 168 -23.65 -4.13 -8.31
CA LEU A 168 -23.60 -5.00 -7.13
C LEU A 168 -24.52 -6.23 -7.21
N ILE A 169 -25.68 -6.13 -7.88
CA ILE A 169 -26.63 -7.25 -8.01
C ILE A 169 -26.51 -8.07 -9.29
N SER A 170 -25.67 -7.65 -10.26
CA SER A 170 -25.38 -8.45 -11.46
C SER A 170 -24.64 -9.75 -11.08
N PRO A 171 -24.83 -10.85 -11.83
CA PRO A 171 -24.06 -12.08 -11.67
C PRO A 171 -22.54 -11.84 -11.75
N GLU A 172 -21.76 -12.57 -10.94
CA GLU A 172 -20.29 -12.37 -10.89
C GLU A 172 -19.59 -12.62 -12.24
N SER A 173 -20.20 -13.42 -13.12
CA SER A 173 -19.78 -13.65 -14.51
C SER A 173 -19.93 -12.42 -15.42
N GLU A 174 -20.84 -11.51 -15.09
CA GLU A 174 -21.11 -10.27 -15.83
C GLU A 174 -20.35 -9.07 -15.24
N ARG A 175 -20.04 -9.11 -13.94
CA ARG A 175 -19.38 -8.02 -13.20
C ARG A 175 -17.91 -7.86 -13.57
N ARG A 176 -17.59 -6.72 -14.22
CA ARG A 176 -16.23 -6.35 -14.62
C ARG A 176 -15.43 -5.66 -13.50
N LEU A 177 -16.09 -5.05 -12.52
CA LEU A 177 -15.40 -4.40 -11.40
C LEU A 177 -14.72 -5.43 -10.50
N LYS A 178 -13.53 -5.09 -10.00
CA LYS A 178 -12.73 -5.88 -9.04
C LYS A 178 -12.29 -5.08 -7.80
N SER A 179 -12.74 -3.83 -7.69
CA SER A 179 -12.57 -2.96 -6.51
C SER A 179 -13.65 -3.17 -5.44
N VAL A 180 -14.72 -3.89 -5.77
CA VAL A 180 -15.86 -4.16 -4.89
C VAL A 180 -16.45 -5.55 -5.16
N VAL A 181 -16.75 -6.31 -4.11
CA VAL A 181 -17.38 -7.63 -4.17
C VAL A 181 -18.68 -7.58 -3.36
N ARG A 182 -19.77 -8.14 -3.91
CA ARG A 182 -21.01 -8.34 -3.14
C ARG A 182 -20.80 -9.56 -2.25
N VAL A 183 -21.10 -9.43 -0.98
CA VAL A 183 -21.16 -10.58 -0.05
C VAL A 183 -22.61 -10.92 0.27
N HIS A 184 -22.85 -12.19 0.61
CA HIS A 184 -24.18 -12.76 0.88
C HIS A 184 -24.40 -13.09 2.36
N GLN A 185 -23.48 -12.71 3.26
CA GLN A 185 -23.60 -12.89 4.71
C GLN A 185 -23.14 -11.61 5.43
N GLN A 186 -23.87 -11.19 6.46
CA GLN A 186 -23.67 -9.87 7.09
C GLN A 186 -22.34 -9.70 7.85
N HIS A 187 -21.62 -10.77 8.17
CA HIS A 187 -20.32 -10.71 8.89
C HIS A 187 -19.09 -10.67 7.96
N GLU A 188 -19.25 -11.03 6.69
CA GLU A 188 -18.21 -10.84 5.68
C GLU A 188 -18.07 -9.37 5.26
N ALA A 189 -19.15 -8.60 5.44
CA ALA A 189 -19.29 -7.23 4.98
C ALA A 189 -18.34 -6.25 5.68
N ASP A 190 -17.69 -5.39 4.89
CA ASP A 190 -17.01 -4.20 5.40
C ASP A 190 -18.00 -3.03 5.55
N PHE A 191 -19.00 -2.97 4.65
CA PHE A 191 -20.11 -2.00 4.65
C PHE A 191 -21.46 -2.62 4.24
N PHE A 192 -22.56 -1.96 4.62
CA PHE A 192 -23.95 -2.31 4.27
C PHE A 192 -24.57 -1.27 3.33
N TYR A 193 -24.82 -1.62 2.07
CA TYR A 193 -25.48 -0.74 1.09
C TYR A 193 -27.00 -0.78 1.25
N VAL A 194 -27.62 0.39 1.39
CA VAL A 194 -29.07 0.55 1.58
C VAL A 194 -29.70 1.16 0.31
N PRO A 195 -30.14 0.34 -0.67
CA PRO A 195 -30.58 0.82 -1.97
C PRO A 195 -31.88 1.63 -1.89
N PHE A 196 -32.04 2.63 -2.75
CA PHE A 196 -33.28 3.40 -2.96
C PHE A 196 -33.90 4.12 -1.75
N PHE A 197 -33.24 4.07 -0.59
CA PHE A 197 -33.79 4.54 0.68
C PHE A 197 -34.15 6.03 0.74
N THR A 198 -33.36 6.88 0.09
CA THR A 198 -33.71 8.31 -0.07
C THR A 198 -34.47 8.56 -1.37
N THR A 199 -34.25 7.73 -2.37
CA THR A 199 -34.87 7.72 -3.70
C THR A 199 -36.40 7.54 -3.61
N ILE A 200 -36.91 6.81 -2.61
CA ILE A 200 -38.32 6.78 -2.18
C ILE A 200 -38.94 8.20 -2.03
N SER A 201 -38.16 9.22 -1.68
CA SER A 201 -38.68 10.50 -1.20
C SER A 201 -38.74 11.65 -2.23
N PHE A 202 -38.27 11.46 -3.47
CA PHE A 202 -38.35 12.49 -4.52
C PHE A 202 -39.79 12.66 -5.04
N PHE A 203 -40.41 11.58 -5.54
CA PHE A 203 -41.78 11.59 -6.06
C PHE A 203 -42.88 11.72 -5.00
N LEU A 204 -42.53 11.65 -3.71
CA LEU A 204 -43.49 11.52 -2.61
C LEU A 204 -43.63 12.78 -1.75
N LEU A 205 -43.10 13.92 -2.20
CA LEU A 205 -43.18 15.21 -1.49
C LEU A 205 -44.60 15.78 -1.37
N GLU A 206 -45.50 15.45 -2.29
CA GLU A 206 -46.84 16.06 -2.38
C GLU A 206 -47.98 15.26 -1.70
N LYS A 207 -47.78 13.97 -1.37
CA LYS A 207 -48.85 13.09 -0.86
C LYS A 207 -48.63 12.67 0.60
N GLN A 208 -49.57 13.07 1.49
CA GLN A 208 -49.54 12.80 2.94
C GLN A 208 -49.30 11.32 3.29
N GLN A 209 -49.98 10.40 2.59
CA GLN A 209 -49.94 8.95 2.83
C GLN A 209 -48.50 8.38 2.77
N CYS A 210 -47.63 8.97 1.95
CA CYS A 210 -46.31 8.46 1.66
C CYS A 210 -45.27 8.73 2.77
N LYS A 211 -45.59 9.62 3.72
CA LYS A 211 -44.81 9.78 4.97
C LYS A 211 -44.82 8.50 5.82
N ALA A 212 -45.83 7.64 5.67
CA ALA A 212 -45.88 6.34 6.31
C ALA A 212 -44.88 5.36 5.68
N LEU A 213 -44.89 5.21 4.35
CA LEU A 213 -43.96 4.35 3.60
C LEU A 213 -42.50 4.70 3.91
N TYR A 214 -42.17 6.00 3.98
CA TYR A 214 -40.83 6.43 4.36
C TYR A 214 -40.43 6.03 5.79
N ARG A 215 -41.35 6.20 6.76
CA ARG A 215 -41.12 5.79 8.16
C ARG A 215 -41.01 4.26 8.29
N GLU A 216 -41.73 3.52 7.46
CA GLU A 216 -41.67 2.07 7.40
C GLU A 216 -40.33 1.59 6.85
N ALA A 217 -39.83 2.18 5.76
CA ALA A 217 -38.49 1.94 5.24
C ALA A 217 -37.42 2.24 6.30
N LEU A 218 -37.48 3.40 6.95
CA LEU A 218 -36.58 3.75 8.06
C LEU A 218 -36.65 2.71 9.17
N LYS A 219 -37.85 2.34 9.64
CA LYS A 219 -38.01 1.32 10.69
C LYS A 219 -37.37 -0.01 10.27
N TRP A 220 -37.66 -0.50 9.08
CA TRP A 220 -37.13 -1.75 8.55
C TRP A 220 -35.60 -1.77 8.54
N VAL A 221 -34.96 -0.65 8.17
CA VAL A 221 -33.48 -0.52 8.20
C VAL A 221 -32.96 -0.41 9.64
N THR A 222 -33.63 0.35 10.52
CA THR A 222 -33.19 0.49 11.92
C THR A 222 -33.39 -0.76 12.77
N ASP A 223 -34.27 -1.66 12.36
CA ASP A 223 -34.57 -2.92 13.04
C ASP A 223 -33.54 -4.04 12.73
N GLN A 224 -32.63 -3.85 11.76
CA GLN A 224 -31.61 -4.84 11.39
C GLN A 224 -30.53 -5.02 12.49
N PRO A 225 -29.98 -6.23 12.72
CA PRO A 225 -28.91 -6.47 13.69
C PRO A 225 -27.66 -5.63 13.44
N ALA A 226 -27.16 -5.60 12.19
CA ALA A 226 -26.00 -4.78 11.83
C ALA A 226 -26.22 -3.28 12.13
N TRP A 227 -27.44 -2.76 11.92
CA TRP A 227 -27.78 -1.39 12.30
C TRP A 227 -27.68 -1.15 13.80
N LYS A 228 -28.18 -2.09 14.61
CA LYS A 228 -28.15 -2.03 16.07
C LYS A 228 -26.72 -2.10 16.61
N ARG A 229 -25.85 -2.93 15.99
CA ARG A 229 -24.40 -3.00 16.29
C ARG A 229 -23.70 -1.66 16.05
N SER A 230 -23.89 -1.06 14.87
CA SER A 230 -23.11 0.09 14.42
C SER A 230 -23.73 1.46 14.70
N GLU A 231 -24.98 1.52 15.18
CA GLU A 231 -25.85 2.71 15.15
C GLU A 231 -25.88 3.38 13.75
N GLY A 232 -25.80 2.57 12.69
CA GLY A 232 -25.77 2.99 11.29
C GLY A 232 -24.39 3.36 10.73
N ARG A 233 -23.29 3.27 11.49
CA ARG A 233 -21.97 3.81 11.07
C ARG A 233 -21.30 3.10 9.88
N ASP A 234 -21.61 1.82 9.67
CA ASP A 234 -21.12 1.01 8.54
C ASP A 234 -22.13 0.93 7.38
N HIS A 235 -23.25 1.66 7.46
CA HIS A 235 -24.26 1.75 6.41
C HIS A 235 -23.94 2.85 5.40
N ILE A 236 -24.16 2.54 4.13
CA ILE A 236 -24.02 3.44 2.99
C ILE A 236 -25.41 3.80 2.48
N PHE A 237 -25.72 5.10 2.50
CA PHE A 237 -26.94 5.65 1.90
C PHE A 237 -26.61 6.51 0.68
N PRO A 238 -26.98 6.05 -0.52
CA PRO A 238 -27.20 6.94 -1.66
C PRO A 238 -28.23 8.00 -1.27
N ILE A 239 -27.85 9.27 -1.38
CA ILE A 239 -28.76 10.40 -1.22
C ILE A 239 -29.20 10.89 -2.59
N HIS A 240 -30.51 10.96 -2.81
CA HIS A 240 -31.12 11.47 -4.04
C HIS A 240 -31.47 12.95 -3.91
N HIS A 241 -31.94 13.42 -2.75
CA HIS A 241 -32.29 14.84 -2.58
C HIS A 241 -32.19 15.31 -1.11
N PRO A 242 -31.56 16.47 -0.80
CA PRO A 242 -31.31 16.87 0.59
C PRO A 242 -32.58 17.19 1.40
N TRP A 243 -33.61 17.77 0.76
CA TRP A 243 -34.85 18.19 1.42
C TRP A 243 -35.75 17.03 1.81
N SER A 244 -35.87 16.04 0.93
CA SER A 244 -36.83 14.96 1.11
C SER A 244 -36.42 14.04 2.27
N PHE A 245 -35.11 13.98 2.57
CA PHE A 245 -34.55 13.34 3.75
C PHE A 245 -34.55 14.20 5.05
N LYS A 246 -35.04 15.46 5.03
CA LYS A 246 -34.90 16.43 6.14
C LYS A 246 -35.44 15.95 7.50
N THR A 247 -36.62 15.31 7.51
CA THR A 247 -37.34 14.87 8.73
C THR A 247 -36.61 13.75 9.49
N VAL A 248 -35.90 12.91 8.73
CA VAL A 248 -35.32 11.64 9.16
C VAL A 248 -33.80 11.67 9.22
N ARG A 249 -33.18 12.73 8.69
CA ARG A 249 -31.73 13.04 8.74
C ARG A 249 -31.10 12.81 10.11
N LYS A 250 -31.81 13.11 11.19
CA LYS A 250 -31.35 12.92 12.58
C LYS A 250 -31.16 11.46 13.01
N PHE A 251 -31.72 10.50 12.28
CA PHE A 251 -31.65 9.06 12.58
C PHE A 251 -30.50 8.36 11.84
N VAL A 252 -30.24 8.67 10.56
CA VAL A 252 -29.11 8.08 9.79
C VAL A 252 -27.87 8.98 9.69
N LYS A 253 -27.79 10.06 10.48
CA LYS A 253 -26.63 11.00 10.53
C LYS A 253 -25.26 10.36 10.78
N ASN A 254 -25.26 9.18 11.41
CA ASN A 254 -24.05 8.43 11.73
C ASN A 254 -23.50 7.69 10.50
N ALA A 255 -24.37 7.38 9.53
CA ALA A 255 -24.08 6.58 8.36
C ALA A 255 -23.30 7.35 7.30
N ILE A 256 -22.68 6.61 6.38
CA ILE A 256 -21.98 7.14 5.22
C ILE A 256 -23.02 7.64 4.22
N TRP A 257 -22.98 8.93 3.90
CA TRP A 257 -23.84 9.50 2.87
C TRP A 257 -23.06 9.65 1.56
N LEU A 258 -23.56 9.04 0.49
CA LEU A 258 -23.13 9.33 -0.87
C LEU A 258 -24.01 10.49 -1.37
N LEU A 259 -23.43 11.68 -1.44
CA LEU A 259 -24.13 12.94 -1.63
C LEU A 259 -24.17 13.34 -3.11
N PRO A 260 -25.35 13.74 -3.62
CA PRO A 260 -25.46 14.44 -4.89
C PRO A 260 -25.16 15.91 -4.61
N ASP A 261 -24.37 16.55 -5.47
CA ASP A 261 -24.19 17.99 -5.36
C ASP A 261 -25.40 18.73 -5.94
N MET A 262 -26.01 19.59 -5.12
CA MET A 262 -27.33 20.20 -5.36
C MET A 262 -27.37 21.65 -4.89
N ASP A 263 -28.21 22.45 -5.54
CA ASP A 263 -27.71 23.67 -6.15
C ASP A 263 -28.28 25.00 -5.61
N SER A 264 -27.64 26.08 -6.10
CA SER A 264 -28.07 27.48 -6.33
C SER A 264 -28.77 28.31 -5.24
N THR A 265 -29.40 27.69 -4.25
CA THR A 265 -30.25 28.35 -3.24
C THR A 265 -29.47 28.82 -2.01
N GLY A 266 -28.16 28.54 -1.95
CA GLY A 266 -27.21 29.03 -0.93
C GLY A 266 -27.60 28.69 0.51
N ASN A 267 -28.30 27.59 0.67
CA ASN A 267 -28.54 26.90 1.93
C ASN A 267 -28.13 25.43 1.74
N TRP A 268 -28.24 24.66 2.84
CA TRP A 268 -28.16 23.20 2.92
C TRP A 268 -26.79 22.63 3.28
N TYR A 269 -26.84 21.63 4.16
CA TYR A 269 -25.75 21.17 5.03
C TYR A 269 -25.16 22.30 5.89
N LYS A 270 -25.86 22.61 7.00
CA LYS A 270 -25.28 23.49 8.03
C LYS A 270 -23.98 22.86 8.59
N PRO A 271 -23.01 23.65 9.08
CA PRO A 271 -21.81 23.12 9.72
C PRO A 271 -22.14 22.04 10.77
N GLY A 272 -21.46 20.89 10.69
CA GLY A 272 -21.74 19.71 11.51
C GLY A 272 -22.91 18.82 11.06
N GLN A 273 -23.46 19.01 9.84
CA GLN A 273 -24.46 18.10 9.26
C GLN A 273 -23.89 17.05 8.29
N VAL A 274 -22.66 17.24 7.82
CA VAL A 274 -21.89 16.35 6.93
C VAL A 274 -20.45 16.33 7.47
N SER A 275 -19.74 15.21 7.35
CA SER A 275 -18.31 15.11 7.69
C SER A 275 -17.49 14.57 6.52
N LEU A 276 -16.45 15.31 6.15
CA LEU A 276 -15.45 14.90 5.15
C LEU A 276 -14.74 13.59 5.54
N GLU A 277 -14.73 13.21 6.82
CA GLU A 277 -14.12 11.97 7.31
C GLU A 277 -14.85 10.71 6.85
N LYS A 278 -16.17 10.78 6.61
CA LYS A 278 -17.02 9.63 6.24
C LYS A 278 -17.82 9.82 4.97
N ASP A 279 -18.36 11.00 4.73
CA ASP A 279 -19.30 11.26 3.63
C ASP A 279 -18.55 11.49 2.32
N LEU A 280 -19.21 11.22 1.20
CA LEU A 280 -18.63 11.31 -0.13
C LEU A 280 -19.52 12.14 -1.04
N ILE A 281 -18.91 12.95 -1.90
CA ILE A 281 -19.59 13.60 -3.01
C ILE A 281 -19.39 12.71 -4.22
N LEU A 282 -20.49 12.36 -4.90
CA LEU A 282 -20.46 11.44 -6.04
C LEU A 282 -20.01 12.12 -7.35
N PRO A 283 -19.38 11.39 -8.29
CA PRO A 283 -19.23 11.82 -9.67
C PRO A 283 -20.60 12.16 -10.27
N TYR A 284 -20.71 13.31 -10.96
CA TYR A 284 -21.97 13.79 -11.50
C TYR A 284 -22.24 13.23 -12.91
N VAL A 285 -23.50 12.95 -13.23
CA VAL A 285 -23.92 12.55 -14.59
C VAL A 285 -23.95 13.80 -15.49
N PRO A 286 -23.08 13.91 -16.52
CA PRO A 286 -22.99 15.10 -17.34
C PRO A 286 -24.25 15.30 -18.19
N ASN A 287 -24.67 16.55 -18.37
CA ASN A 287 -25.76 16.93 -19.25
C ASN A 287 -25.34 16.93 -20.72
N VAL A 288 -24.05 17.13 -21.00
CA VAL A 288 -23.48 17.26 -22.36
C VAL A 288 -22.74 15.98 -22.79
N ASP A 289 -22.77 15.68 -24.08
CA ASP A 289 -22.25 14.43 -24.61
C ASP A 289 -20.70 14.40 -24.52
N ARG A 290 -20.15 13.26 -24.09
CA ARG A 290 -18.70 13.07 -23.93
C ARG A 290 -17.95 13.30 -25.25
N CYS A 291 -16.88 14.08 -25.16
CA CYS A 291 -15.93 14.35 -26.23
C CYS A 291 -14.71 13.44 -26.00
N ASP A 292 -14.58 12.42 -26.84
CA ASP A 292 -13.43 11.51 -26.84
C ASP A 292 -12.20 12.14 -27.51
N ALA A 293 -11.11 11.39 -27.65
CA ALA A 293 -9.89 11.87 -28.30
C ALA A 293 -10.11 12.33 -29.75
N LYS A 294 -11.05 11.69 -30.48
CA LYS A 294 -11.43 12.08 -31.84
C LYS A 294 -12.24 13.39 -31.85
N CYS A 295 -13.27 13.51 -31.01
CA CYS A 295 -14.00 14.76 -30.82
C CYS A 295 -13.07 15.91 -30.39
N LEU A 296 -12.04 15.64 -29.59
CA LEU A 296 -11.06 16.65 -29.18
C LEU A 296 -10.13 17.08 -30.33
N SER A 297 -9.62 16.16 -31.15
CA SER A 297 -8.83 16.54 -32.33
C SER A 297 -9.68 17.27 -33.40
N GLU A 298 -10.93 16.84 -33.61
CA GLU A 298 -11.87 17.50 -34.52
C GLU A 298 -12.38 18.86 -34.02
N SER A 299 -12.34 19.11 -32.71
CA SER A 299 -12.76 20.39 -32.10
C SER A 299 -11.61 21.35 -31.83
N ALA A 300 -10.38 20.87 -31.62
CA ALA A 300 -9.20 21.70 -31.36
C ALA A 300 -9.02 22.89 -32.33
N PRO A 301 -9.05 22.74 -33.68
CA PRO A 301 -8.94 23.89 -34.60
C PRO A 301 -10.17 24.82 -34.61
N LYS A 302 -11.25 24.45 -33.92
CA LYS A 302 -12.50 25.22 -33.79
C LYS A 302 -12.61 25.91 -32.42
N ARG A 303 -11.61 25.78 -31.54
CA ARG A 303 -11.57 26.41 -30.20
C ARG A 303 -11.03 27.83 -30.24
N THR A 304 -11.82 28.72 -30.84
CA THR A 304 -11.48 30.16 -30.99
C THR A 304 -11.86 31.01 -29.78
N THR A 305 -12.70 30.51 -28.86
CA THR A 305 -13.06 31.22 -27.62
C THR A 305 -12.02 30.92 -26.54
N LEU A 306 -11.51 31.94 -25.88
CA LEU A 306 -10.60 31.81 -24.74
C LEU A 306 -11.34 31.25 -23.52
N LEU A 307 -12.39 31.94 -23.05
CA LEU A 307 -13.11 31.60 -21.82
C LEU A 307 -14.63 31.63 -22.02
N PHE A 308 -15.32 30.57 -21.61
CA PHE A 308 -16.77 30.41 -21.77
C PHE A 308 -17.53 30.21 -20.46
N PHE A 309 -18.71 30.83 -20.38
CA PHE A 309 -19.68 30.68 -19.30
C PHE A 309 -21.11 30.79 -19.86
N ARG A 310 -21.95 29.82 -19.53
CA ARG A 310 -23.41 29.87 -19.78
C ARG A 310 -24.18 29.39 -18.56
N GLY A 311 -24.99 30.26 -17.96
CA GLY A 311 -25.76 29.99 -16.75
C GLY A 311 -26.23 31.28 -16.05
N ARG A 312 -27.08 31.15 -15.02
CA ARG A 312 -27.54 32.31 -14.22
C ARG A 312 -26.35 33.12 -13.70
N LEU A 313 -26.35 34.44 -13.91
CA LEU A 313 -25.26 35.35 -13.50
C LEU A 313 -25.45 35.92 -12.10
N LYS A 314 -26.69 35.94 -11.58
CA LYS A 314 -27.04 36.45 -10.24
C LYS A 314 -27.61 35.32 -9.36
N ARG A 315 -27.24 35.27 -8.08
CA ARG A 315 -27.74 34.34 -7.04
C ARG A 315 -27.73 34.98 -5.66
N ASN A 316 -28.76 34.74 -4.85
CA ASN A 316 -29.07 35.54 -3.66
C ASN A 316 -28.10 35.38 -2.47
N ALA A 317 -27.44 34.22 -2.33
CA ALA A 317 -26.66 33.87 -1.14
C ALA A 317 -25.17 33.53 -1.42
N GLY A 318 -24.68 33.91 -2.60
CA GLY A 318 -23.26 33.80 -2.97
C GLY A 318 -22.85 34.67 -4.18
N GLY A 319 -23.80 35.36 -4.81
CA GLY A 319 -23.61 35.96 -6.12
C GLY A 319 -22.73 37.20 -6.21
N LYS A 320 -22.05 37.66 -5.15
CA LYS A 320 -21.20 38.87 -5.21
C LYS A 320 -19.99 38.68 -6.12
N ILE A 321 -19.20 37.62 -5.91
CA ILE A 321 -18.04 37.28 -6.75
C ILE A 321 -18.50 36.97 -8.18
N ARG A 322 -19.53 36.12 -8.32
CA ARG A 322 -20.15 35.74 -9.60
C ARG A 322 -20.65 36.93 -10.42
N ALA A 323 -21.33 37.90 -9.79
CA ALA A 323 -21.83 39.10 -10.47
C ALA A 323 -20.69 40.07 -10.82
N LYS A 324 -19.65 40.18 -9.98
CA LYS A 324 -18.46 40.97 -10.33
C LYS A 324 -17.70 40.35 -11.50
N LEU A 325 -17.39 39.05 -11.46
CA LEU A 325 -16.82 38.32 -12.61
C LEU A 325 -17.69 38.48 -13.87
N GLY A 326 -19.01 38.40 -13.73
CA GLY A 326 -19.94 38.62 -14.85
C GLY A 326 -19.95 40.05 -15.43
N ALA A 327 -19.47 41.04 -14.67
CA ALA A 327 -19.25 42.40 -15.15
C ALA A 327 -17.85 42.59 -15.76
N GLU A 328 -16.79 42.21 -15.03
CA GLU A 328 -15.38 42.33 -15.44
C GLU A 328 -15.06 41.55 -16.73
N LEU A 329 -15.78 40.45 -16.99
CA LEU A 329 -15.60 39.60 -18.16
C LEU A 329 -16.59 39.90 -19.32
N SER A 330 -17.50 40.86 -19.13
CA SER A 330 -18.47 41.23 -20.16
C SER A 330 -17.82 42.06 -21.26
N GLY A 331 -18.08 41.72 -22.54
CA GLY A 331 -17.50 42.43 -23.69
C GLY A 331 -16.00 42.22 -23.92
N VAL A 332 -15.32 41.41 -23.11
CA VAL A 332 -13.89 41.12 -23.28
C VAL A 332 -13.66 40.26 -24.53
N LYS A 333 -12.69 40.66 -25.35
CA LYS A 333 -12.36 39.95 -26.60
C LYS A 333 -12.04 38.47 -26.34
N ASP A 334 -12.67 37.61 -27.14
CA ASP A 334 -12.55 36.15 -27.12
C ASP A 334 -13.15 35.49 -25.86
N VAL A 335 -13.99 36.20 -25.09
CA VAL A 335 -14.68 35.71 -23.89
C VAL A 335 -16.20 35.72 -24.09
N ILE A 336 -16.89 34.66 -23.67
CA ILE A 336 -18.35 34.52 -23.81
C ILE A 336 -18.97 34.25 -22.43
N ILE A 337 -19.65 35.26 -21.88
CA ILE A 337 -20.42 35.17 -20.63
C ILE A 337 -21.91 35.38 -20.96
N THR A 338 -22.76 34.36 -20.73
CA THR A 338 -24.19 34.43 -21.08
C THR A 338 -25.12 33.83 -20.01
N GLU A 339 -26.34 34.36 -19.92
CA GLU A 339 -27.45 33.72 -19.20
C GLU A 339 -27.81 32.37 -19.85
N GLY A 340 -28.17 31.39 -19.02
CA GLY A 340 -28.42 29.99 -19.44
C GLY A 340 -29.89 29.63 -19.48
N THR A 341 -30.28 28.86 -20.50
CA THR A 341 -31.66 28.39 -20.72
C THR A 341 -31.81 26.90 -20.41
N ALA A 342 -33.01 26.49 -19.98
CA ALA A 342 -33.39 25.08 -19.79
C ALA A 342 -33.71 24.39 -21.15
N GLY A 343 -34.02 23.09 -21.10
CA GLY A 343 -34.40 22.31 -22.30
C GLY A 343 -33.24 21.97 -23.24
N GLU A 344 -33.52 21.28 -24.33
CA GLU A 344 -32.51 20.75 -25.27
C GLU A 344 -31.71 21.85 -25.96
N GLY A 345 -32.35 22.92 -26.44
CA GLY A 345 -31.64 24.07 -27.01
C GLY A 345 -30.63 24.69 -26.03
N GLY A 346 -30.90 24.63 -24.73
CA GLY A 346 -29.95 24.97 -23.66
C GLY A 346 -28.75 24.02 -23.59
N LYS A 347 -28.95 22.70 -23.71
CA LYS A 347 -27.89 21.67 -23.79
C LYS A 347 -27.01 21.90 -25.03
N PHE A 348 -27.61 21.99 -26.22
CA PHE A 348 -26.87 22.20 -27.47
C PHE A 348 -26.07 23.50 -27.45
N ALA A 349 -26.63 24.60 -26.93
CA ALA A 349 -25.92 25.87 -26.78
C ALA A 349 -24.75 25.78 -25.77
N ALA A 350 -24.89 25.05 -24.67
CA ALA A 350 -23.81 24.83 -23.71
C ALA A 350 -22.69 23.96 -24.32
N GLN A 351 -23.03 22.80 -24.86
CA GLN A 351 -22.12 21.85 -25.49
C GLN A 351 -21.36 22.46 -26.68
N GLY A 352 -22.07 23.17 -27.54
CA GLY A 352 -21.48 23.91 -28.67
C GLY A 352 -20.65 25.12 -28.24
N GLY A 353 -20.86 25.68 -27.05
CA GLY A 353 -19.98 26.69 -26.45
C GLY A 353 -18.70 26.07 -25.90
N MET A 354 -18.83 25.08 -25.02
CA MET A 354 -17.71 24.38 -24.38
C MET A 354 -16.74 23.76 -25.41
N ARG A 355 -17.26 23.08 -26.44
CA ARG A 355 -16.44 22.48 -27.51
C ARG A 355 -15.74 23.50 -28.44
N ARG A 356 -16.13 24.77 -28.41
CA ARG A 356 -15.48 25.90 -29.13
C ARG A 356 -14.61 26.77 -28.22
N SER A 357 -14.36 26.33 -26.99
CA SER A 357 -13.63 27.10 -25.97
C SER A 357 -12.39 26.37 -25.48
N LEU A 358 -11.36 27.13 -25.11
CA LEU A 358 -10.17 26.60 -24.42
C LEU A 358 -10.48 26.37 -22.94
N PHE A 359 -11.02 27.40 -22.27
CA PHE A 359 -11.33 27.41 -20.85
C PHE A 359 -12.83 27.59 -20.57
N CYS A 360 -13.31 27.00 -19.47
CA CYS A 360 -14.70 27.09 -19.02
C CYS A 360 -14.77 27.53 -17.55
N LEU A 361 -15.47 28.62 -17.27
CA LEU A 361 -15.48 29.27 -15.95
C LEU A 361 -16.43 28.59 -14.96
N CYS A 362 -15.88 28.25 -13.79
CA CYS A 362 -16.56 27.74 -12.61
C CYS A 362 -16.36 28.74 -11.45
N PRO A 363 -17.21 29.79 -11.33
CA PRO A 363 -16.99 30.89 -10.39
C PRO A 363 -17.44 30.53 -8.97
N ALA A 364 -16.82 31.15 -7.97
CA ALA A 364 -17.14 30.95 -6.56
C ALA A 364 -18.67 31.06 -6.29
N GLY A 365 -19.24 30.04 -5.63
CA GLY A 365 -20.67 29.92 -5.39
C GLY A 365 -21.48 29.26 -6.51
N ASP A 366 -20.84 28.77 -7.58
CA ASP A 366 -21.10 27.39 -8.03
C ASP A 366 -20.29 26.46 -7.12
N THR A 367 -20.88 25.32 -6.72
CA THR A 367 -20.20 24.30 -5.92
C THR A 367 -19.16 23.55 -6.76
N PRO A 368 -18.08 22.99 -6.17
CA PRO A 368 -17.02 22.29 -6.91
C PRO A 368 -17.58 21.23 -7.87
N SER A 369 -18.44 20.38 -7.33
CA SER A 369 -19.11 19.27 -7.99
C SER A 369 -20.39 19.68 -8.75
N SER A 370 -20.56 20.97 -9.05
CA SER A 370 -21.65 21.40 -9.91
C SER A 370 -21.52 20.74 -11.28
N ALA A 371 -22.68 20.42 -11.90
CA ALA A 371 -22.78 19.81 -13.22
C ALA A 371 -21.79 20.39 -14.26
N ARG A 372 -21.54 21.69 -14.16
CA ARG A 372 -20.77 22.50 -15.09
C ARG A 372 -19.26 22.22 -15.05
N LEU A 373 -18.71 21.77 -13.92
CA LEU A 373 -17.34 21.26 -13.87
C LEU A 373 -17.23 19.99 -14.74
N PHE A 374 -18.13 19.04 -14.52
CA PHE A 374 -18.13 17.76 -15.22
C PHE A 374 -18.52 17.90 -16.70
N ASP A 375 -19.50 18.75 -17.04
CA ASP A 375 -19.85 19.12 -18.41
C ASP A 375 -18.66 19.73 -19.16
N ALA A 376 -17.86 20.57 -18.49
CA ALA A 376 -16.62 21.11 -19.06
C ALA A 376 -15.56 20.00 -19.26
N ILE A 377 -15.33 19.16 -18.25
CA ILE A 377 -14.37 18.04 -18.33
C ILE A 377 -14.73 17.09 -19.48
N VAL A 378 -15.97 16.62 -19.58
CA VAL A 378 -16.37 15.70 -20.66
C VAL A 378 -16.49 16.40 -22.01
N SER A 379 -16.62 17.72 -22.08
CA SER A 379 -16.47 18.50 -23.31
C SER A 379 -15.00 18.78 -23.69
N GLY A 380 -14.03 18.37 -22.86
CA GLY A 380 -12.62 18.69 -23.03
C GLY A 380 -12.31 20.19 -22.93
N CYS A 381 -13.14 20.96 -22.23
CA CYS A 381 -12.94 22.38 -21.95
C CYS A 381 -12.26 22.53 -20.59
N ILE A 382 -11.13 23.24 -20.51
CA ILE A 382 -10.31 23.29 -19.29
C ILE A 382 -11.08 24.08 -18.21
N PRO A 383 -11.44 23.46 -17.06
CA PRO A 383 -12.16 24.17 -16.02
C PRO A 383 -11.28 25.24 -15.37
N VAL A 384 -11.85 26.41 -15.11
CA VAL A 384 -11.23 27.51 -14.35
C VAL A 384 -12.05 27.70 -13.08
N ILE A 385 -11.54 27.17 -11.98
CA ILE A 385 -12.22 27.12 -10.68
C ILE A 385 -11.79 28.34 -9.87
N VAL A 386 -12.74 29.19 -9.50
CA VAL A 386 -12.49 30.34 -8.62
C VAL A 386 -12.95 29.99 -7.21
N SER A 387 -12.02 29.83 -6.27
CA SER A 387 -12.28 29.49 -4.87
C SER A 387 -11.09 29.75 -3.96
N ASP A 388 -11.35 30.01 -2.69
CA ASP A 388 -10.35 30.18 -1.62
C ASP A 388 -10.40 29.05 -0.56
N GLU A 389 -11.38 28.14 -0.66
CA GLU A 389 -11.73 27.15 0.39
C GLU A 389 -11.80 25.70 -0.14
N LEU A 390 -11.22 25.40 -1.31
CA LEU A 390 -11.35 24.10 -1.99
C LEU A 390 -10.00 23.36 -2.11
N GLU A 391 -9.93 22.16 -1.53
CA GLU A 391 -9.06 21.06 -1.97
C GLU A 391 -9.89 20.13 -2.87
N LEU A 392 -9.32 19.57 -3.94
CA LEU A 392 -10.06 18.67 -4.84
C LEU A 392 -9.21 17.49 -5.34
N PRO A 393 -9.81 16.30 -5.54
CA PRO A 393 -9.13 15.12 -6.13
C PRO A 393 -8.84 15.28 -7.65
N PHE A 394 -8.82 16.52 -8.14
CA PHE A 394 -8.72 16.91 -9.56
C PHE A 394 -7.68 18.02 -9.78
N GLU A 395 -6.83 18.29 -8.78
CA GLU A 395 -5.68 19.18 -8.91
C GLU A 395 -4.76 18.68 -10.04
N GLY A 396 -4.61 19.51 -11.08
CA GLY A 396 -3.89 19.16 -12.31
C GLY A 396 -4.75 18.80 -13.53
N VAL A 397 -6.09 18.84 -13.47
CA VAL A 397 -6.97 18.91 -14.68
C VAL A 397 -7.70 20.24 -14.85
N ALA A 398 -7.66 21.11 -13.85
CA ALA A 398 -8.27 22.44 -13.84
C ALA A 398 -7.24 23.52 -13.46
N VAL A 399 -7.52 24.76 -13.86
CA VAL A 399 -6.82 25.96 -13.38
C VAL A 399 -7.56 26.47 -12.13
N ILE A 400 -6.87 26.53 -10.99
CA ILE A 400 -7.44 27.02 -9.72
C ILE A 400 -6.96 28.45 -9.48
N VAL A 401 -7.88 29.33 -9.08
CA VAL A 401 -7.63 30.78 -8.87
C VAL A 401 -8.33 31.23 -7.60
N SER A 402 -7.68 32.09 -6.79
CA SER A 402 -8.33 32.73 -5.63
C SER A 402 -9.50 33.62 -6.07
N SER A 403 -10.50 33.81 -5.21
CA SER A 403 -11.56 34.79 -5.49
C SER A 403 -11.05 36.22 -5.39
N SER A 404 -9.96 36.50 -4.66
CA SER A 404 -9.38 37.84 -4.54
C SER A 404 -8.59 38.27 -5.78
N ASP A 405 -7.97 37.34 -6.51
CA ASP A 405 -7.24 37.61 -7.74
C ASP A 405 -8.15 37.56 -8.97
N ALA A 406 -9.06 36.59 -9.04
CA ALA A 406 -9.98 36.46 -10.16
C ALA A 406 -10.88 37.70 -10.37
N ILE A 407 -11.15 38.47 -9.31
CA ILE A 407 -11.96 39.70 -9.36
C ILE A 407 -11.15 41.00 -9.56
N GLN A 408 -9.84 40.92 -9.79
CA GLN A 408 -9.03 42.10 -10.16
C GLN A 408 -9.23 42.40 -11.66
N PRO A 409 -9.44 43.67 -12.07
CA PRO A 409 -9.70 44.02 -13.47
C PRO A 409 -8.64 43.48 -14.43
N GLY A 410 -9.07 42.69 -15.41
CA GLY A 410 -8.20 42.05 -16.42
C GLY A 410 -7.30 40.91 -15.92
N TRP A 411 -7.10 40.72 -14.61
CA TRP A 411 -6.15 39.75 -14.03
C TRP A 411 -6.39 38.33 -14.55
N LEU A 412 -7.63 37.85 -14.47
CA LEU A 412 -7.98 36.47 -14.86
C LEU A 412 -7.70 36.19 -16.34
N ILE A 413 -7.92 37.17 -17.21
CA ILE A 413 -7.71 37.02 -18.65
C ILE A 413 -6.22 37.12 -19.00
N ASN A 414 -5.45 37.95 -18.29
CA ASN A 414 -4.00 37.98 -18.43
C ASN A 414 -3.36 36.67 -17.94
N HIS A 415 -3.83 36.12 -16.82
CA HIS A 415 -3.40 34.82 -16.30
C HIS A 415 -3.68 33.70 -17.31
N LEU A 416 -4.91 33.57 -17.82
CA LEU A 416 -5.25 32.53 -18.80
C LEU A 416 -4.54 32.70 -20.15
N ARG A 417 -4.18 33.93 -20.54
CA ARG A 417 -3.35 34.21 -21.73
C ARG A 417 -1.85 33.97 -21.52
N SER A 418 -1.38 33.90 -20.28
CA SER A 418 0.02 33.59 -19.95
C SER A 418 0.36 32.10 -20.01
N LEU A 419 -0.67 31.23 -20.01
CA LEU A 419 -0.52 29.79 -20.14
C LEU A 419 -0.03 29.41 -21.54
N THR A 420 1.05 28.63 -21.61
CA THR A 420 1.67 28.23 -22.87
C THR A 420 0.83 27.20 -23.63
N PRO A 421 0.96 27.10 -24.98
CA PRO A 421 0.25 26.09 -25.76
C PRO A 421 0.56 24.64 -25.35
N SER A 422 1.74 24.37 -24.80
CA SER A 422 2.10 23.06 -24.23
C SER A 422 1.33 22.76 -22.95
N GLN A 423 1.23 23.72 -22.01
CA GLN A 423 0.41 23.57 -20.80
C GLN A 423 -1.08 23.37 -21.13
N VAL A 424 -1.62 24.15 -22.08
CA VAL A 424 -3.01 24.00 -22.56
C VAL A 424 -3.26 22.61 -23.16
N LYS A 425 -2.33 22.11 -23.99
CA LYS A 425 -2.39 20.76 -24.56
C LYS A 425 -2.26 19.67 -23.49
N GLU A 426 -1.44 19.89 -22.46
CA GLU A 426 -1.28 18.96 -21.35
C GLU A 426 -2.57 18.84 -20.54
N PHE A 427 -3.20 19.96 -20.15
CA PHE A 427 -4.53 19.94 -19.51
C PHE A 427 -5.54 19.17 -20.36
N GLN A 428 -5.63 19.44 -21.67
CA GLN A 428 -6.55 18.73 -22.57
C GLN A 428 -6.27 17.22 -22.65
N ASN A 429 -5.00 16.80 -22.72
CA ASN A 429 -4.63 15.38 -22.69
C ASN A 429 -5.07 14.71 -21.38
N ARG A 430 -4.88 15.39 -20.23
CA ARG A 430 -5.33 14.89 -18.93
C ARG A 430 -6.86 14.81 -18.86
N LEU A 431 -7.60 15.79 -19.39
CA LEU A 431 -9.08 15.75 -19.46
C LEU A 431 -9.60 14.50 -20.19
N VAL A 432 -8.96 14.06 -21.28
CA VAL A 432 -9.31 12.79 -21.96
C VAL A 432 -9.20 11.61 -20.99
N GLN A 433 -8.10 11.52 -20.25
CA GLN A 433 -7.82 10.43 -19.30
C GLN A 433 -8.79 10.41 -18.11
N TYR A 434 -9.26 11.58 -17.66
CA TYR A 434 -10.21 11.69 -16.56
C TYR A 434 -11.68 11.59 -17.01
N SER A 435 -12.01 11.90 -18.27
CA SER A 435 -13.39 11.90 -18.81
C SER A 435 -14.17 10.58 -18.64
N ARG A 436 -13.47 9.45 -18.49
CA ARG A 436 -14.07 8.12 -18.23
C ARG A 436 -14.68 7.98 -16.83
N HIS A 437 -14.18 8.75 -15.85
CA HIS A 437 -14.66 8.71 -14.46
C HIS A 437 -16.03 9.38 -14.26
N PHE A 438 -16.71 9.78 -15.33
CA PHE A 438 -17.98 10.53 -15.32
C PHE A 438 -19.04 9.97 -16.28
N LEU A 439 -18.84 8.74 -16.78
CA LEU A 439 -19.80 8.08 -17.68
C LEU A 439 -20.23 6.75 -17.07
N TYR A 440 -21.41 6.72 -16.47
CA TYR A 440 -22.01 5.51 -15.89
C TYR A 440 -22.38 4.50 -16.98
N SER A 441 -22.36 3.21 -16.63
CA SER A 441 -22.45 2.13 -17.61
C SER A 441 -23.00 0.81 -17.07
N SER A 442 -23.64 0.02 -17.94
CA SER A 442 -24.07 -1.35 -17.68
C SER A 442 -23.54 -2.30 -18.77
N PRO A 443 -22.73 -3.33 -18.42
CA PRO A 443 -22.09 -3.53 -17.11
C PRO A 443 -21.13 -2.38 -16.78
N ALA A 444 -20.87 -2.12 -15.50
CA ALA A 444 -19.97 -1.05 -15.05
C ALA A 444 -18.52 -1.33 -15.49
N GLN A 445 -17.80 -0.30 -15.95
CA GLN A 445 -16.44 -0.46 -16.48
C GLN A 445 -15.35 -0.11 -15.46
N PRO A 446 -14.19 -0.81 -15.45
CA PRO A 446 -13.02 -0.37 -14.71
C PRO A 446 -12.62 1.06 -15.09
N LEU A 447 -12.27 1.86 -14.09
CA LEU A 447 -12.02 3.31 -14.18
C LEU A 447 -13.25 4.13 -14.63
N GLY A 448 -14.47 3.57 -14.53
CA GLY A 448 -15.74 4.32 -14.57
C GLY A 448 -16.02 5.08 -13.27
N PRO A 449 -17.13 5.84 -13.20
CA PRO A 449 -17.58 6.52 -11.98
C PRO A 449 -17.96 5.55 -10.84
N GLU A 450 -18.45 4.35 -11.17
CA GLU A 450 -18.78 3.31 -10.19
C GLU A 450 -17.49 2.82 -9.49
N ASP A 451 -16.48 2.45 -10.28
CA ASP A 451 -15.16 2.04 -9.78
C ASP A 451 -14.48 3.15 -8.96
N LEU A 452 -14.55 4.40 -9.43
CA LEU A 452 -14.04 5.56 -8.67
C LEU A 452 -14.76 5.70 -7.32
N THR A 453 -16.09 5.55 -7.30
CA THR A 453 -16.89 5.63 -6.06
C THR A 453 -16.43 4.57 -5.05
N TRP A 454 -16.26 3.32 -5.47
CA TRP A 454 -15.81 2.25 -4.58
C TRP A 454 -14.36 2.43 -4.08
N ARG A 455 -13.46 2.97 -4.91
CA ARG A 455 -12.09 3.34 -4.49
C ARG A 455 -12.09 4.48 -3.46
N MET A 456 -12.96 5.47 -3.62
CA MET A 456 -13.12 6.56 -2.64
C MET A 456 -13.74 6.09 -1.32
N ILE A 457 -14.63 5.08 -1.36
CA ILE A 457 -15.14 4.38 -0.17
C ILE A 457 -14.03 3.59 0.53
N ALA A 458 -13.23 2.82 -0.23
CA ALA A 458 -12.10 2.05 0.29
C ALA A 458 -11.10 2.94 1.06
N GLY A 459 -10.72 4.09 0.49
CA GLY A 459 -9.81 5.05 1.11
C GLY A 459 -10.32 5.69 2.41
N LYS A 460 -11.63 5.57 2.73
CA LYS A 460 -12.22 6.05 4.00
C LYS A 460 -12.51 4.95 5.02
N LEU A 461 -12.43 3.67 4.64
CA LEU A 461 -12.77 2.52 5.48
C LEU A 461 -12.11 2.58 6.87
N VAL A 462 -10.80 2.83 6.93
CA VAL A 462 -10.04 2.91 8.18
C VAL A 462 -10.57 4.00 9.12
N ASN A 463 -10.78 5.22 8.60
CA ASN A 463 -11.30 6.35 9.39
C ASN A 463 -12.73 6.09 9.91
N ILE A 464 -13.57 5.44 9.10
CA ILE A 464 -14.95 5.09 9.47
C ILE A 464 -14.96 4.03 10.59
N LYS A 465 -14.19 2.94 10.44
CA LYS A 465 -14.10 1.87 11.44
C LYS A 465 -13.47 2.37 12.77
N LEU A 466 -12.46 3.23 12.71
CA LEU A 466 -11.87 3.88 13.89
C LEU A 466 -12.87 4.75 14.67
N HIS A 467 -13.78 5.45 13.99
CA HIS A 467 -14.82 6.25 14.66
C HIS A 467 -15.84 5.39 15.41
N THR A 468 -16.23 4.23 14.87
CA THR A 468 -17.11 3.27 15.55
C THR A 468 -16.58 2.88 16.93
N ARG A 469 -15.26 2.61 17.03
CA ARG A 469 -14.57 2.32 18.30
C ARG A 469 -14.56 3.50 19.29
N ARG A 470 -14.52 4.75 18.81
CA ARG A 470 -14.63 5.94 19.70
C ARG A 470 -16.02 6.06 20.32
N SER A 471 -17.08 5.86 19.54
CA SER A 471 -18.46 5.88 20.05
C SER A 471 -18.78 4.79 21.06
N GLN A 472 -18.12 3.63 20.97
CA GLN A 472 -18.29 2.54 21.94
C GLN A 472 -17.59 2.80 23.30
N ARG A 473 -16.79 3.87 23.42
CA ARG A 473 -16.17 4.31 24.70
C ARG A 473 -16.97 5.37 25.45
N VAL A 474 -18.21 5.66 25.05
CA VAL A 474 -19.06 6.63 25.76
C VAL A 474 -19.71 5.98 26.98
N VAL A 475 -19.21 6.33 28.17
CA VAL A 475 -19.83 5.95 29.45
C VAL A 475 -21.28 6.44 29.49
N LYS A 476 -22.21 5.56 29.89
CA LYS A 476 -23.62 5.92 30.19
C LYS A 476 -23.64 6.95 31.33
N GLY A 477 -23.67 8.23 30.96
CA GLY A 477 -23.60 9.36 31.89
C GLY A 477 -23.00 10.62 31.26
N SER A 478 -22.19 10.51 30.21
CA SER A 478 -21.48 11.64 29.58
C SER A 478 -22.38 12.54 28.69
N ARG A 479 -23.45 13.10 29.26
CA ARG A 479 -24.28 14.17 28.68
C ARG A 479 -24.75 15.17 29.74
N ILE A 480 -23.86 16.08 30.16
CA ILE A 480 -24.15 17.38 30.82
C ILE A 480 -22.82 18.18 30.89
N ALA A 481 -22.89 19.47 31.26
CA ALA A 481 -21.79 20.42 31.47
C ALA A 481 -21.22 21.11 30.21
N HIS A 482 -21.85 22.24 29.88
CA HIS A 482 -21.29 23.32 29.08
C HIS A 482 -20.95 24.49 30.06
N ARG A 483 -19.88 25.25 29.79
CA ARG A 483 -19.44 26.53 30.44
C ARG A 483 -18.58 26.46 31.73
N HIS A 484 -17.76 27.53 31.88
CA HIS A 484 -16.96 28.01 33.02
C HIS A 484 -15.76 27.16 33.53
N PHE A 485 -14.70 27.72 34.16
CA PHE A 485 -13.97 29.00 33.96
C PHE A 485 -12.64 29.01 34.78
N LEU A 486 -11.48 29.28 34.13
CA LEU A 486 -10.22 29.87 34.67
C LEU A 486 -9.39 29.20 35.82
N MET A 487 -8.19 29.77 36.03
CA MET A 487 -7.13 29.55 37.06
C MET A 487 -6.21 28.31 36.86
N CYS A 488 -4.94 28.49 36.43
CA CYS A 488 -3.69 28.81 37.20
C CYS A 488 -2.99 27.55 37.79
N GLN A 489 -1.66 27.47 37.97
CA GLN A 489 -0.57 28.48 37.93
C GLN A 489 0.80 27.82 37.56
N ASN A 490 1.72 28.55 36.90
CA ASN A 490 3.17 28.83 37.21
C ASN A 490 4.07 27.77 37.93
N THR A 491 5.41 27.67 37.78
CA THR A 491 6.47 28.61 37.29
C THR A 491 7.82 27.89 37.04
N GLY A 492 8.69 28.45 36.17
CA GLY A 492 10.17 28.29 36.13
C GLY A 492 10.74 27.03 35.44
N GLY A 493 11.76 27.08 34.56
CA GLY A 493 12.75 28.13 34.24
C GLY A 493 14.02 28.01 35.11
N ASN A 494 15.25 28.33 34.65
CA ASN A 494 15.65 28.87 33.34
C ASN A 494 17.18 28.70 33.06
N LEU A 495 17.51 28.70 31.76
CA LEU A 495 18.60 29.40 31.03
C LEU A 495 20.00 29.69 31.65
N ILE A 496 21.09 29.12 31.07
CA ILE A 496 22.33 29.85 30.62
C ILE A 496 23.19 29.08 29.56
N PHE A 497 24.07 29.81 28.83
CA PHE A 497 25.00 29.39 27.72
C PHE A 497 26.28 28.61 28.21
N TYR A 498 27.50 28.50 27.59
CA TYR A 498 28.29 29.09 26.47
C TYR A 498 29.54 28.16 26.18
N GLN A 499 30.49 28.26 25.21
CA GLN A 499 30.73 29.00 23.94
C GLN A 499 31.93 28.33 23.15
N GLY A 500 32.03 28.52 21.81
CA GLY A 500 33.32 28.54 21.04
C GLY A 500 33.83 27.25 20.34
N SER A 501 34.68 27.27 19.30
CA SER A 501 34.58 27.86 17.93
C SER A 501 35.94 27.84 17.19
N ARG A 502 36.05 27.19 16.00
CA ARG A 502 36.89 27.56 14.81
C ARG A 502 36.80 26.46 13.73
N LYS A 503 36.32 26.82 12.52
CA LYS A 503 37.06 27.01 11.23
C LYS A 503 37.51 25.70 10.55
N MET A 504 36.92 25.35 9.39
CA MET A 504 37.40 25.62 8.00
C MET A 504 38.59 24.71 7.62
N GLU A 505 38.67 24.08 6.44
CA GLU A 505 37.84 24.17 5.22
C GLU A 505 37.94 22.85 4.41
N GLY A 506 37.03 22.57 3.46
CA GLY A 506 37.09 21.28 2.72
C GLY A 506 35.90 20.86 1.83
N ARG A 507 35.04 21.77 1.38
CA ARG A 507 34.01 21.44 0.37
C ARG A 507 34.67 21.37 -1.02
N TYR A 508 34.60 20.22 -1.71
CA TYR A 508 34.44 20.12 -3.19
C TYR A 508 34.13 18.69 -3.74
N TYR A 509 34.09 17.63 -2.91
CA TYR A 509 33.91 16.24 -3.39
C TYR A 509 32.54 15.56 -3.16
N LEU A 510 31.60 16.18 -2.44
CA LEU A 510 30.38 15.47 -1.95
C LEU A 510 29.18 15.46 -2.92
N VAL A 511 29.09 16.40 -3.87
CA VAL A 511 27.86 16.61 -4.68
C VAL A 511 27.56 15.42 -5.60
N PHE A 512 28.59 14.80 -6.19
CA PHE A 512 28.42 13.61 -7.05
C PHE A 512 28.01 12.35 -6.28
N ILE A 513 28.37 12.23 -5.00
CA ILE A 513 28.05 11.05 -4.18
C ILE A 513 26.56 11.06 -3.81
N SER A 514 26.00 12.24 -3.50
CA SER A 514 24.63 12.36 -3.00
C SER A 514 23.56 11.98 -4.03
N PHE A 515 23.80 12.17 -5.33
CA PHE A 515 22.84 11.82 -6.38
C PHE A 515 22.75 10.31 -6.62
N CYS A 516 23.85 9.57 -6.48
CA CYS A 516 23.85 8.10 -6.51
C CYS A 516 23.10 7.52 -5.30
N ILE A 517 23.31 8.08 -4.10
CA ILE A 517 22.69 7.58 -2.85
C ILE A 517 21.16 7.61 -2.91
N ILE A 518 20.54 8.62 -3.55
CA ILE A 518 19.06 8.73 -3.60
C ILE A 518 18.45 7.57 -4.39
N HIS A 519 19.03 7.16 -5.52
CA HIS A 519 18.58 5.98 -6.27
C HIS A 519 18.91 4.65 -5.56
N ILE A 520 20.01 4.60 -4.79
CA ILE A 520 20.42 3.43 -4.01
C ILE A 520 19.46 3.16 -2.85
N VAL A 521 19.06 4.20 -2.09
CA VAL A 521 18.18 4.07 -0.91
C VAL A 521 16.78 3.58 -1.27
N GLN A 522 16.24 4.00 -2.43
CA GLN A 522 14.90 3.60 -2.85
C GLN A 522 14.81 2.12 -3.30
N ALA A 523 15.94 1.43 -3.46
CA ALA A 523 16.01 0.01 -3.82
C ALA A 523 16.16 -0.95 -2.63
N GLN A 524 16.48 -0.45 -1.42
CA GLN A 524 16.76 -1.31 -0.25
C GLN A 524 15.53 -1.66 0.61
N GLN A 525 14.36 -1.08 0.32
CA GLN A 525 13.18 -1.20 1.17
C GLN A 525 12.57 -2.63 1.10
N GLY A 526 12.85 -3.43 2.13
CA GLY A 526 12.35 -4.82 2.26
C GLY A 526 13.36 -5.92 1.95
N PHE A 527 14.65 -5.59 1.84
CA PHE A 527 15.73 -6.61 1.86
C PHE A 527 16.02 -7.06 3.30
N ILE A 528 16.36 -8.35 3.47
CA ILE A 528 16.84 -8.93 4.74
C ILE A 528 18.24 -9.47 4.50
N SER A 529 19.19 -9.17 5.39
CA SER A 529 20.59 -9.56 5.23
C SER A 529 21.17 -9.91 6.61
N LEU A 530 21.30 -11.22 6.88
CA LEU A 530 21.84 -11.74 8.13
C LEU A 530 23.27 -12.21 7.95
N ASP A 531 24.15 -11.75 8.84
CA ASP A 531 25.53 -12.20 9.04
C ASP A 531 25.49 -13.22 10.19
N CYS A 532 25.65 -14.50 9.86
CA CYS A 532 25.29 -15.58 10.76
C CYS A 532 26.39 -15.83 11.80
N GLY A 533 26.02 -15.81 13.08
CA GLY A 533 26.97 -15.93 14.19
C GLY A 533 27.72 -14.64 14.54
N LEU A 534 27.50 -13.54 13.82
CA LEU A 534 28.02 -12.21 14.16
C LEU A 534 27.61 -11.81 15.60
N PRO A 535 28.53 -11.28 16.44
CA PRO A 535 28.19 -10.73 17.74
C PRO A 535 27.18 -9.58 17.63
N THR A 536 26.19 -9.54 18.52
CA THR A 536 25.15 -8.48 18.53
C THR A 536 25.72 -7.07 18.72
N ASN A 537 26.87 -6.93 19.37
CA ASN A 537 27.59 -5.66 19.52
C ASN A 537 28.17 -5.12 18.19
N ASP A 538 28.41 -5.98 17.19
CA ASP A 538 28.98 -5.62 15.88
C ASP A 538 27.89 -5.37 14.81
N SER A 539 26.63 -5.24 15.25
CA SER A 539 25.40 -5.22 14.44
C SER A 539 24.52 -4.00 14.75
N PRO A 540 23.82 -3.43 13.75
CA PRO A 540 23.96 -3.68 12.30
C PRO A 540 25.14 -2.90 11.72
N TYR A 541 25.61 -3.29 10.53
CA TYR A 541 26.68 -2.58 9.81
C TYR A 541 26.43 -2.51 8.31
N ILE A 542 27.14 -1.63 7.61
CA ILE A 542 27.12 -1.55 6.13
C ILE A 542 28.34 -2.31 5.59
N GLU A 543 28.11 -3.29 4.72
CA GLU A 543 29.17 -4.05 4.06
C GLU A 543 29.82 -3.21 2.96
N PRO A 544 31.16 -3.02 2.95
CA PRO A 544 31.82 -2.01 2.12
C PRO A 544 31.88 -2.31 0.61
N VAL A 545 31.78 -3.57 0.17
CA VAL A 545 31.86 -3.94 -1.26
C VAL A 545 30.51 -3.74 -1.97
N THR A 546 29.41 -4.05 -1.29
CA THR A 546 28.05 -3.96 -1.81
C THR A 546 27.32 -2.68 -1.40
N GLY A 547 27.60 -2.13 -0.21
CA GLY A 547 26.81 -1.04 0.39
C GLY A 547 25.49 -1.50 1.00
N LEU A 548 25.30 -2.81 1.22
CA LEU A 548 24.12 -3.38 1.87
C LEU A 548 24.27 -3.39 3.40
N VAL A 549 23.15 -3.21 4.11
CA VAL A 549 23.09 -3.35 5.56
C VAL A 549 22.99 -4.82 5.93
N PHE A 550 23.86 -5.29 6.82
CA PHE A 550 23.81 -6.61 7.45
C PHE A 550 23.61 -6.50 8.96
N SER A 551 22.83 -7.43 9.52
CA SER A 551 22.57 -7.56 10.96
C SER A 551 22.96 -8.94 11.48
N SER A 552 23.19 -9.05 12.78
CA SER A 552 23.35 -10.35 13.46
C SER A 552 22.08 -11.19 13.29
N ASP A 553 22.28 -12.50 13.18
CA ASP A 553 21.20 -13.49 13.08
C ASP A 553 20.59 -13.90 14.43
N ALA A 554 21.11 -13.38 15.55
CA ALA A 554 20.83 -13.87 16.90
C ALA A 554 19.34 -13.86 17.28
N ASP A 555 18.58 -12.83 16.88
CA ASP A 555 17.15 -12.71 17.20
C ASP A 555 16.25 -13.59 16.30
N HIS A 556 16.82 -14.22 15.26
CA HIS A 556 16.09 -15.02 14.27
C HIS A 556 16.23 -16.55 14.47
N ILE A 557 17.06 -17.01 15.43
CA ILE A 557 17.41 -18.42 15.62
C ILE A 557 17.52 -18.79 17.11
N GLN A 558 16.94 -19.93 17.50
CA GLN A 558 16.89 -20.37 18.90
C GLN A 558 18.13 -21.14 19.37
N SER A 559 19.02 -21.54 18.45
CA SER A 559 20.11 -22.50 18.71
C SER A 559 21.40 -22.16 17.95
N GLY A 560 22.38 -23.07 18.01
CA GLY A 560 23.65 -22.94 17.33
C GLY A 560 24.68 -22.08 18.07
N LYS A 561 25.93 -22.18 17.64
CA LYS A 561 27.11 -21.52 18.21
C LYS A 561 27.77 -20.66 17.13
N SER A 562 28.32 -19.51 17.53
CA SER A 562 29.09 -18.65 16.62
C SER A 562 30.49 -19.21 16.40
N GLY A 563 30.92 -19.27 15.14
CA GLY A 563 32.30 -19.47 14.72
C GLY A 563 32.81 -18.28 13.92
N ARG A 564 34.13 -18.17 13.78
CA ARG A 564 34.81 -17.23 12.88
C ARG A 564 35.85 -18.01 12.08
N ILE A 565 36.03 -17.68 10.80
CA ILE A 565 37.02 -18.36 9.95
C ILE A 565 38.46 -18.04 10.38
N GLN A 566 39.40 -18.89 9.94
CA GLN A 566 40.83 -18.73 10.17
C GLN A 566 41.33 -17.41 9.58
N LYS A 567 42.20 -16.71 10.31
CA LYS A 567 42.57 -15.30 10.02
C LYS A 567 43.23 -15.07 8.65
N ASP A 568 43.93 -16.08 8.14
CA ASP A 568 44.56 -16.14 6.81
C ASP A 568 43.54 -16.31 5.66
N LEU A 569 42.32 -16.77 5.95
CA LEU A 569 41.23 -16.88 4.98
C LEU A 569 40.34 -15.62 4.94
N GLU A 570 40.48 -14.70 5.90
CA GLU A 570 39.68 -13.46 5.96
C GLU A 570 39.94 -12.53 4.77
N THR A 571 41.13 -12.55 4.17
CA THR A 571 41.50 -11.71 3.03
C THR A 571 40.86 -12.15 1.70
N LEU A 572 40.24 -13.33 1.66
CA LEU A 572 39.60 -13.90 0.46
C LEU A 572 38.08 -13.65 0.42
N HIS A 573 37.50 -13.07 1.47
CA HIS A 573 36.05 -13.04 1.69
C HIS A 573 35.55 -11.65 2.14
N ILE A 574 34.30 -11.32 1.82
CA ILE A 574 33.64 -10.10 2.34
C ILE A 574 33.17 -10.30 3.79
N LYS A 575 32.97 -9.21 4.54
CA LYS A 575 32.68 -9.24 5.99
C LYS A 575 31.59 -10.27 6.41
N PRO A 576 30.41 -10.38 5.76
CA PRO A 576 29.37 -11.31 6.20
C PRO A 576 29.68 -12.79 5.98
N TYR A 577 30.85 -13.13 5.45
CA TYR A 577 31.30 -14.52 5.32
C TYR A 577 32.49 -14.84 6.25
N LEU A 578 32.89 -13.90 7.11
CA LEU A 578 33.98 -14.09 8.09
C LEU A 578 33.49 -14.78 9.37
N PHE A 579 32.21 -14.61 9.70
CA PHE A 579 31.52 -15.34 10.75
C PHE A 579 30.65 -16.45 10.14
N LEU A 580 30.25 -17.38 11.00
CA LEU A 580 29.25 -18.41 10.68
C LEU A 580 28.54 -18.87 11.96
N ARG A 581 27.31 -19.34 11.83
CA ARG A 581 26.62 -20.09 12.90
C ARG A 581 26.62 -21.57 12.57
N TYR A 582 27.03 -22.40 13.53
CA TYR A 582 27.12 -23.85 13.39
C TYR A 582 26.29 -24.59 14.46
N PHE A 583 25.79 -25.78 14.11
CA PHE A 583 24.72 -26.45 14.85
C PHE A 583 25.13 -27.88 15.25
N PRO A 584 25.93 -28.04 16.33
CA PRO A 584 26.32 -29.36 16.82
C PRO A 584 25.16 -30.11 17.48
N ASP A 585 24.24 -29.36 18.07
CA ASP A 585 23.09 -29.84 18.84
C ASP A 585 21.80 -29.69 18.01
N GLY A 586 20.85 -30.62 18.17
CA GLY A 586 19.60 -30.67 17.39
C GLY A 586 19.74 -31.32 16.01
N VAL A 587 18.62 -31.83 15.47
CA VAL A 587 18.54 -32.45 14.12
C VAL A 587 18.07 -31.44 13.07
N ARG A 588 17.18 -30.52 13.44
CA ARG A 588 16.60 -29.47 12.62
C ARG A 588 16.73 -28.16 13.38
N ASN A 589 17.36 -27.16 12.75
CA ASN A 589 17.58 -25.84 13.33
C ASN A 589 17.06 -24.81 12.33
N CYS A 590 16.13 -23.93 12.71
CA CYS A 590 15.35 -23.14 11.75
C CYS A 590 15.33 -21.66 12.10
N TYR A 591 15.82 -20.83 11.16
CA TYR A 591 15.61 -19.39 11.20
C TYR A 591 14.13 -19.09 10.96
N THR A 592 13.57 -18.14 11.70
CA THR A 592 12.24 -17.58 11.44
C THR A 592 12.40 -16.12 11.01
N LEU A 593 11.91 -15.81 9.81
CA LEU A 593 12.09 -14.51 9.16
C LEU A 593 10.72 -13.93 8.78
N ASP A 594 10.46 -12.70 9.22
CA ASP A 594 9.25 -11.97 8.82
C ASP A 594 9.32 -11.57 7.35
N VAL A 595 8.28 -11.91 6.58
CA VAL A 595 8.22 -11.71 5.13
C VAL A 595 6.82 -11.26 4.70
N LEU A 596 6.70 -10.73 3.49
CA LEU A 596 5.41 -10.39 2.90
C LEU A 596 4.80 -11.63 2.23
N GLN A 597 3.66 -12.12 2.74
CA GLN A 597 2.89 -13.20 2.12
C GLN A 597 2.57 -12.89 0.64
N ASN A 598 2.65 -13.91 -0.22
CA ASN A 598 2.36 -13.81 -1.66
C ASN A 598 3.28 -12.86 -2.47
N ILE A 599 4.41 -12.41 -1.93
CA ILE A 599 5.42 -11.62 -2.64
C ILE A 599 6.61 -12.50 -3.04
N LYS A 600 7.18 -12.27 -4.23
CA LYS A 600 8.30 -13.08 -4.75
C LYS A 600 9.62 -12.67 -4.11
N TYR A 601 10.31 -13.64 -3.50
CA TYR A 601 11.63 -13.46 -2.89
C TYR A 601 12.69 -14.30 -3.61
N LEU A 602 13.85 -13.68 -3.83
CA LEU A 602 15.11 -14.36 -4.08
C LEU A 602 15.77 -14.66 -2.73
N ILE A 603 15.87 -15.93 -2.36
CA ILE A 603 16.49 -16.39 -1.13
C ILE A 603 17.88 -16.95 -1.47
N LYS A 604 18.93 -16.43 -0.84
CA LYS A 604 20.31 -16.94 -0.95
C LYS A 604 20.80 -17.40 0.42
N ALA A 605 21.43 -18.57 0.47
CA ALA A 605 22.14 -19.08 1.64
C ALA A 605 23.62 -19.31 1.29
N VAL A 606 24.51 -18.74 2.10
CA VAL A 606 25.96 -18.75 1.85
C VAL A 606 26.68 -19.64 2.86
N PHE A 607 27.54 -20.52 2.35
CA PHE A 607 28.26 -21.53 3.13
C PHE A 607 29.77 -21.40 2.86
N VAL A 608 30.45 -20.57 3.64
CA VAL A 608 31.93 -20.46 3.62
C VAL A 608 32.50 -21.25 4.80
N TYR A 609 33.19 -22.35 4.48
CA TYR A 609 33.97 -23.11 5.45
C TYR A 609 35.37 -22.49 5.58
N GLY A 610 35.92 -22.48 6.80
CA GLY A 610 37.23 -21.88 7.07
C GLY A 610 37.83 -22.26 8.42
N ASN A 611 37.86 -23.56 8.76
CA ASN A 611 38.56 -24.12 9.93
C ASN A 611 38.23 -23.47 11.29
N TYR A 612 36.98 -23.04 11.49
CA TYR A 612 36.52 -22.37 12.73
C TYR A 612 36.53 -23.28 13.97
N ASP A 613 36.71 -24.58 13.78
CA ASP A 613 36.62 -25.67 14.75
C ASP A 613 37.97 -26.15 15.31
N GLY A 614 39.09 -25.78 14.67
CA GLY A 614 40.42 -26.30 15.02
C GLY A 614 40.83 -27.52 14.19
N PRO A 615 42.07 -28.01 14.32
CA PRO A 615 42.87 -28.44 13.18
C PRO A 615 42.31 -29.65 12.41
N ASN A 616 41.68 -29.35 11.27
CA ASN A 616 41.67 -30.13 10.02
C ASN A 616 41.26 -31.62 10.12
N LYS A 617 40.48 -31.99 11.15
CA LYS A 617 40.01 -33.38 11.34
C LYS A 617 38.85 -33.74 10.42
N TRP A 618 38.09 -32.77 9.92
CA TRP A 618 37.01 -32.98 8.95
C TRP A 618 37.55 -32.82 7.52
N ALA A 619 38.39 -33.76 7.10
CA ALA A 619 39.12 -33.73 5.81
C ALA A 619 38.22 -33.70 4.55
N ARG A 620 36.90 -33.79 4.71
CA ARG A 620 35.90 -33.33 3.74
C ARG A 620 34.71 -32.70 4.47
N VAL A 621 34.50 -31.40 4.26
CA VAL A 621 33.13 -30.88 4.17
C VAL A 621 32.68 -31.16 2.75
N ASP A 622 31.67 -32.01 2.58
CA ASP A 622 31.21 -32.40 1.24
C ASP A 622 30.32 -31.32 0.63
N LEU A 623 30.96 -30.29 0.06
CA LEU A 623 30.34 -29.24 -0.74
C LEU A 623 30.35 -29.61 -2.24
N GLU A 624 30.18 -30.90 -2.58
CA GLU A 624 30.24 -31.41 -3.97
C GLU A 624 31.60 -31.07 -4.65
N GLY A 625 32.66 -30.94 -3.87
CA GLY A 625 34.01 -30.55 -4.33
C GLY A 625 34.25 -29.04 -4.55
N LYS A 626 33.31 -28.15 -4.17
CA LYS A 626 33.48 -26.69 -4.27
C LYS A 626 34.45 -26.18 -3.17
N VAL A 627 35.65 -25.78 -3.59
CA VAL A 627 36.80 -25.50 -2.69
C VAL A 627 36.61 -24.24 -1.83
N ASN A 628 35.90 -23.21 -2.32
CA ASN A 628 35.79 -21.90 -1.68
C ASN A 628 34.37 -21.61 -1.14
N GLY A 629 33.65 -22.65 -0.71
CA GLY A 629 32.27 -22.53 -0.25
C GLY A 629 31.22 -22.55 -1.37
N THR A 630 29.94 -22.45 -0.98
CA THR A 630 28.78 -22.59 -1.87
C THR A 630 27.74 -21.48 -1.60
N VAL A 631 27.04 -21.03 -2.66
CA VAL A 631 25.90 -20.10 -2.58
C VAL A 631 24.68 -20.73 -3.23
N GLU A 632 23.85 -21.36 -2.39
CA GLU A 632 22.56 -21.91 -2.80
C GLU A 632 21.53 -20.78 -2.95
N GLU A 633 20.66 -20.87 -3.95
CA GLU A 633 19.72 -19.81 -4.29
C GLU A 633 18.40 -20.38 -4.81
N VAL A 634 17.29 -19.90 -4.25
CA VAL A 634 15.92 -20.30 -4.59
C VAL A 634 15.04 -19.07 -4.75
N ILE A 635 14.26 -19.01 -5.83
CA ILE A 635 13.14 -18.07 -5.98
C ILE A 635 11.88 -18.73 -5.44
N HIS A 636 11.24 -18.10 -4.46
CA HIS A 636 10.08 -18.63 -3.74
C HIS A 636 9.01 -17.55 -3.53
N VAL A 637 7.78 -17.98 -3.24
CA VAL A 637 6.66 -17.12 -2.84
C VAL A 637 6.11 -17.69 -1.53
N PRO A 638 6.29 -17.01 -0.38
CA PRO A 638 5.89 -17.55 0.92
C PRO A 638 4.37 -17.50 1.09
N ARG A 639 3.84 -18.58 1.67
CA ARG A 639 2.39 -18.78 1.89
C ARG A 639 1.85 -18.11 3.15
N SER A 640 2.73 -17.61 4.00
CA SER A 640 2.42 -16.86 5.23
C SER A 640 3.35 -15.65 5.38
N ASN A 641 3.16 -14.83 6.41
CA ASN A 641 4.05 -13.71 6.74
C ASN A 641 5.34 -14.13 7.48
N SER A 642 5.60 -15.44 7.64
CA SER A 642 6.76 -15.97 8.38
C SER A 642 7.42 -17.09 7.57
N LEU A 643 8.56 -16.81 6.93
CA LEU A 643 9.36 -17.82 6.24
C LEU A 643 10.28 -18.54 7.23
N GLN A 644 10.35 -19.87 7.13
CA GLN A 644 11.29 -20.68 7.90
C GLN A 644 12.37 -21.29 7.02
N ILE A 645 13.63 -21.01 7.35
CA ILE A 645 14.80 -21.55 6.64
C ILE A 645 15.52 -22.52 7.58
N CYS A 646 15.42 -23.83 7.28
CA CYS A 646 15.89 -24.89 8.17
C CYS A 646 17.20 -25.53 7.68
N LEU A 647 18.19 -25.58 8.57
CA LEU A 647 19.40 -26.39 8.43
C LEU A 647 19.18 -27.73 9.12
N VAL A 648 19.53 -28.81 8.42
CA VAL A 648 19.24 -30.19 8.83
C VAL A 648 20.54 -30.98 8.96
N LYS A 649 20.68 -31.72 10.06
CA LYS A 649 21.83 -32.56 10.36
C LYS A 649 21.67 -33.95 9.73
N THR A 650 22.59 -34.32 8.85
CA THR A 650 22.62 -35.61 8.15
C THR A 650 23.72 -36.52 8.73
N GLY A 651 23.33 -37.54 9.47
CA GLY A 651 24.26 -38.43 10.17
C GLY A 651 25.19 -37.67 11.12
N ASN A 652 26.50 -37.83 10.94
CA ASN A 652 27.53 -37.21 11.79
C ASN A 652 28.00 -35.82 11.28
N SER A 653 27.32 -35.21 10.30
CA SER A 653 27.68 -33.88 9.80
C SER A 653 27.46 -32.78 10.83
N LEU A 654 28.09 -31.62 10.59
CA LEU A 654 27.91 -30.40 11.38
C LEU A 654 27.36 -29.28 10.48
N PRO A 655 26.03 -29.05 10.47
CA PRO A 655 25.44 -27.96 9.70
C PRO A 655 25.97 -26.60 10.15
N PHE A 656 26.23 -25.71 9.20
CA PHE A 656 26.56 -24.31 9.45
C PHE A 656 25.99 -23.42 8.34
N VAL A 657 26.00 -22.11 8.54
CA VAL A 657 25.70 -21.09 7.52
C VAL A 657 26.49 -19.82 7.86
N SER A 658 26.97 -19.11 6.84
CA SER A 658 27.72 -17.86 6.97
C SER A 658 26.82 -16.63 6.79
N ALA A 659 25.90 -16.66 5.82
CA ALA A 659 24.93 -15.58 5.64
C ALA A 659 23.59 -16.08 5.06
N LEU A 660 22.52 -15.36 5.39
CA LEU A 660 21.20 -15.48 4.76
C LEU A 660 20.79 -14.14 4.17
N GLU A 661 20.53 -14.11 2.87
CA GLU A 661 20.19 -12.91 2.12
C GLU A 661 18.85 -13.09 1.37
N LEU A 662 17.85 -12.27 1.69
CA LEU A 662 16.57 -12.24 0.98
C LEU A 662 16.43 -10.91 0.22
N ARG A 663 16.02 -10.99 -1.05
CA ARG A 663 15.79 -9.84 -1.93
C ARG A 663 14.40 -9.92 -2.53
N LEU A 664 13.70 -8.79 -2.57
CA LEU A 664 12.40 -8.70 -3.24
C LEU A 664 12.59 -8.75 -4.76
N LEU A 665 11.76 -9.55 -5.44
CA LEU A 665 11.67 -9.59 -6.91
C LEU A 665 10.30 -9.07 -7.35
N ARG A 666 10.23 -8.56 -8.59
CA ARG A 666 8.94 -8.18 -9.18
C ARG A 666 8.08 -9.42 -9.41
N ASN A 667 6.82 -9.39 -8.99
CA ASN A 667 5.93 -10.55 -9.08
C ASN A 667 5.70 -11.05 -10.52
N ASP A 668 5.84 -10.18 -11.53
CA ASP A 668 5.71 -10.47 -12.96
C ASP A 668 6.95 -11.14 -13.61
N THR A 669 8.04 -11.34 -12.87
CA THR A 669 9.23 -12.07 -13.32
C THR A 669 9.19 -13.53 -12.87
N TYR A 670 9.84 -14.45 -13.61
CA TYR A 670 9.99 -15.86 -13.23
C TYR A 670 8.66 -16.52 -12.77
N VAL A 671 7.62 -16.45 -13.61
CA VAL A 671 6.26 -16.87 -13.23
C VAL A 671 6.06 -18.36 -13.50
N VAL A 672 6.13 -19.19 -12.45
CA VAL A 672 5.84 -20.62 -12.50
C VAL A 672 4.85 -20.98 -11.37
N PRO A 673 3.62 -21.42 -11.67
CA PRO A 673 2.64 -21.80 -10.65
C PRO A 673 3.08 -23.00 -9.81
N ASP A 674 2.74 -23.00 -8.52
CA ASP A 674 2.91 -24.11 -7.55
C ASP A 674 4.33 -24.71 -7.42
N VAL A 675 5.34 -23.98 -7.88
CA VAL A 675 6.75 -24.40 -7.98
C VAL A 675 7.66 -23.28 -7.50
N SER A 676 8.80 -23.64 -6.88
CA SER A 676 9.89 -22.71 -6.57
C SER A 676 11.10 -23.04 -7.45
N LEU A 677 11.90 -22.04 -7.82
CA LEU A 677 12.98 -22.21 -8.80
C LEU A 677 14.34 -22.22 -8.10
N LYS A 678 15.06 -23.35 -8.15
CA LYS A 678 16.46 -23.43 -7.72
C LYS A 678 17.37 -22.97 -8.85
N LYS A 679 18.32 -22.07 -8.59
CA LYS A 679 19.36 -21.68 -9.56
C LYS A 679 20.25 -22.87 -9.90
N LEU A 680 20.38 -23.20 -11.19
CA LEU A 680 21.51 -23.97 -11.72
C LEU A 680 22.70 -23.04 -11.97
N PHE A 681 22.48 -21.97 -12.73
CA PHE A 681 23.48 -20.93 -12.98
C PHE A 681 22.85 -19.60 -13.43
N ARG A 682 23.59 -18.52 -13.18
CA ARG A 682 23.34 -17.18 -13.72
C ARG A 682 24.66 -16.67 -14.29
N ARG A 683 24.75 -16.50 -15.60
CA ARG A 683 26.00 -16.26 -16.34
C ARG A 683 25.91 -15.03 -17.23
N TYR A 684 27.01 -14.30 -17.36
CA TYR A 684 27.20 -13.29 -18.40
C TYR A 684 28.48 -13.57 -19.19
N TYR A 685 28.48 -13.22 -20.47
CA TYR A 685 29.43 -13.77 -21.43
C TYR A 685 30.56 -12.80 -21.77
N ARG A 686 31.61 -12.82 -20.93
CA ARG A 686 32.79 -11.96 -20.99
C ARG A 686 34.04 -12.68 -20.48
N GLN A 687 35.21 -12.34 -21.01
CA GLN A 687 36.50 -12.72 -20.41
C GLN A 687 36.81 -11.79 -19.22
N SER A 688 36.49 -12.24 -18.01
CA SER A 688 36.73 -11.53 -16.75
C SER A 688 36.50 -12.49 -15.57
N ASP A 689 37.07 -12.17 -14.40
CA ASP A 689 36.79 -12.86 -13.13
C ASP A 689 35.82 -12.07 -12.23
N ARG A 690 35.35 -10.89 -12.68
CA ARG A 690 34.43 -10.04 -11.92
C ARG A 690 33.03 -10.67 -11.83
N LEU A 691 32.60 -10.96 -10.60
CA LEU A 691 31.19 -11.17 -10.29
C LEU A 691 30.42 -9.84 -10.40
N ILE A 692 29.18 -9.89 -10.90
CA ILE A 692 28.25 -8.75 -10.90
C ILE A 692 27.17 -9.04 -9.85
N ARG A 693 26.96 -8.12 -8.91
CA ARG A 693 25.87 -8.12 -7.91
C ARG A 693 25.50 -6.66 -7.58
N TYR A 694 24.75 -6.41 -6.51
CA TYR A 694 24.47 -5.04 -6.07
C TYR A 694 25.78 -4.27 -5.76
N PRO A 695 25.94 -3.00 -6.18
CA PRO A 695 24.92 -2.12 -6.78
C PRO A 695 24.77 -2.18 -8.32
N ASP A 696 25.56 -2.99 -9.05
CA ASP A 696 25.40 -3.13 -10.51
C ASP A 696 24.08 -3.81 -10.92
N ASP A 697 23.56 -4.71 -10.07
CA ASP A 697 22.23 -5.34 -10.18
C ASP A 697 21.34 -4.91 -9.00
N VAL A 698 20.22 -4.25 -9.31
CA VAL A 698 19.28 -3.70 -8.31
C VAL A 698 18.61 -4.77 -7.44
N PHE A 699 18.51 -6.02 -7.91
CA PHE A 699 17.95 -7.14 -7.15
C PHE A 699 19.01 -7.97 -6.42
N ASP A 700 20.28 -7.55 -6.44
CA ASP A 700 21.42 -8.26 -5.84
C ASP A 700 21.54 -9.75 -6.26
N ARG A 701 21.14 -10.05 -7.50
CA ARG A 701 21.44 -11.32 -8.16
C ARG A 701 22.93 -11.40 -8.43
N ILE A 702 23.53 -12.54 -8.13
CA ILE A 702 24.94 -12.79 -8.42
C ILE A 702 25.05 -13.39 -9.83
N TRP A 703 25.67 -12.67 -10.77
CA TRP A 703 26.03 -13.16 -12.10
C TRP A 703 27.52 -13.52 -12.14
N SER A 704 27.81 -14.74 -12.55
CA SER A 704 29.18 -15.20 -12.78
C SER A 704 29.61 -14.94 -14.23
N PRO A 705 30.86 -14.52 -14.49
CA PRO A 705 31.40 -14.50 -15.83
C PRO A 705 31.56 -15.94 -16.36
N PHE A 706 31.37 -16.14 -17.66
CA PHE A 706 31.64 -17.41 -18.32
C PHE A 706 32.12 -17.19 -19.75
N PHE A 707 33.18 -17.89 -20.15
CA PHE A 707 33.72 -17.76 -21.50
C PHE A 707 34.45 -19.04 -21.95
N LEU A 708 34.26 -19.45 -23.21
CA LEU A 708 34.90 -20.64 -23.78
C LEU A 708 36.02 -20.28 -24.78
N PRO A 709 37.06 -21.14 -24.95
CA PRO A 709 38.13 -20.91 -25.90
C PRO A 709 37.68 -20.76 -27.37
N GLU A 710 36.61 -21.43 -27.78
CA GLU A 710 36.04 -21.37 -29.13
C GLU A 710 35.26 -20.08 -29.45
N TRP A 711 35.16 -19.16 -28.51
CA TRP A 711 34.47 -17.87 -28.68
C TRP A 711 35.43 -16.68 -28.84
N LYS A 712 34.85 -15.56 -29.28
CA LYS A 712 35.43 -14.21 -29.32
C LYS A 712 34.46 -13.26 -28.61
N GLN A 713 34.97 -12.38 -27.75
CA GLN A 713 34.12 -11.41 -27.06
C GLN A 713 33.92 -10.15 -27.91
N ILE A 714 32.73 -9.57 -27.83
CA ILE A 714 32.42 -8.21 -28.29
C ILE A 714 31.91 -7.39 -27.11
N THR A 715 32.22 -6.09 -27.12
CA THR A 715 31.81 -5.15 -26.07
C THR A 715 31.44 -3.81 -26.70
N THR A 716 30.59 -3.03 -26.03
CA THR A 716 30.27 -1.66 -26.44
C THR A 716 30.49 -0.67 -25.31
N THR A 717 30.91 0.55 -25.67
CA THR A 717 30.97 1.70 -24.75
C THR A 717 29.61 2.39 -24.62
N LEU A 718 28.77 2.28 -25.66
CA LEU A 718 27.44 2.90 -25.74
C LEU A 718 26.53 2.44 -24.59
N GLU A 719 25.52 3.23 -24.26
CA GLU A 719 24.51 2.83 -23.28
C GLU A 719 23.60 1.74 -23.88
N VAL A 720 23.40 0.67 -23.11
CA VAL A 720 22.49 -0.42 -23.45
C VAL A 720 21.27 -0.32 -22.53
N ASN A 721 20.09 -0.25 -23.13
CA ASN A 721 18.83 -0.20 -22.42
C ASN A 721 18.49 -1.57 -21.81
N ASN A 722 18.37 -1.64 -20.49
CA ASN A 722 18.04 -2.84 -19.75
C ASN A 722 16.55 -2.91 -19.31
N SER A 723 15.70 -1.98 -19.73
CA SER A 723 14.28 -1.93 -19.35
C SER A 723 13.44 -3.03 -20.01
N ASN A 724 13.36 -4.18 -19.35
CA ASN A 724 12.31 -5.19 -19.53
C ASN A 724 11.79 -5.65 -18.15
N ASN A 725 11.05 -6.76 -18.06
CA ASN A 725 10.55 -7.22 -16.75
C ASN A 725 11.68 -7.69 -15.81
N PHE A 726 12.74 -8.29 -16.35
CA PHE A 726 13.83 -8.90 -15.60
C PHE A 726 14.93 -7.90 -15.18
N GLU A 727 15.04 -6.77 -15.88
CA GLU A 727 16.04 -5.71 -15.65
C GLU A 727 17.46 -6.24 -15.39
N PRO A 728 18.05 -7.08 -16.29
CA PRO A 728 19.40 -7.58 -16.11
C PRO A 728 20.43 -6.44 -16.08
N PRO A 729 21.56 -6.59 -15.38
CA PRO A 729 22.48 -5.48 -15.12
C PRO A 729 23.17 -5.04 -16.40
N LYS A 730 23.26 -3.72 -16.63
CA LYS A 730 23.91 -3.12 -17.82
C LYS A 730 25.35 -3.64 -18.03
N ALA A 731 26.07 -3.91 -16.94
CA ALA A 731 27.43 -4.45 -16.97
C ALA A 731 27.53 -5.84 -17.61
N ALA A 732 26.47 -6.67 -17.52
CA ALA A 732 26.38 -7.94 -18.23
C ALA A 732 26.02 -7.71 -19.71
N LEU A 733 25.05 -6.84 -20.00
CA LEU A 733 24.57 -6.60 -21.36
C LEU A 733 25.61 -5.93 -22.27
N LYS A 734 26.49 -5.06 -21.75
CA LYS A 734 27.56 -4.39 -22.53
C LYS A 734 28.67 -5.33 -23.06
N SER A 735 28.55 -6.64 -22.81
CA SER A 735 29.41 -7.69 -23.37
C SER A 735 28.57 -8.83 -23.97
N ALA A 736 29.09 -9.48 -25.01
CA ALA A 736 28.52 -10.70 -25.55
C ALA A 736 29.61 -11.65 -26.09
N ALA A 737 29.32 -12.94 -26.06
CA ALA A 737 30.08 -13.94 -26.81
C ALA A 737 29.54 -14.05 -28.23
N ILE A 738 30.46 -14.20 -29.19
CA ILE A 738 30.22 -14.64 -30.57
C ILE A 738 31.16 -15.82 -30.89
N PRO A 739 30.89 -16.62 -31.93
CA PRO A 739 31.88 -17.58 -32.45
C PRO A 739 33.24 -16.93 -32.73
N ARG A 740 34.33 -17.66 -32.51
CA ARG A 740 35.69 -17.15 -32.80
C ARG A 740 35.96 -16.97 -34.29
N ASP A 741 35.43 -17.87 -35.12
CA ASP A 741 35.41 -17.70 -36.57
C ASP A 741 34.42 -16.58 -36.96
N VAL A 742 34.86 -15.69 -37.84
CA VAL A 742 34.05 -14.59 -38.39
C VAL A 742 32.89 -15.14 -39.23
N ASN A 743 33.10 -16.27 -39.89
CA ASN A 743 32.07 -17.01 -40.62
C ASN A 743 31.30 -18.02 -39.75
N GLY A 744 31.59 -18.07 -38.44
CA GLY A 744 31.08 -19.09 -37.52
C GLY A 744 29.56 -19.20 -37.53
N THR A 745 29.06 -20.32 -38.05
CA THR A 745 27.63 -20.56 -38.26
C THR A 745 26.85 -20.89 -37.00
N GLN A 746 27.52 -21.26 -35.90
CA GLN A 746 26.86 -21.64 -34.66
C GLN A 746 27.66 -21.24 -33.40
N LEU A 747 26.93 -20.95 -32.32
CA LEU A 747 27.46 -20.82 -30.96
C LEU A 747 26.75 -21.84 -30.06
N THR A 748 27.53 -22.71 -29.42
CA THR A 748 27.01 -23.80 -28.57
C THR A 748 27.34 -23.53 -27.10
N ILE A 749 26.36 -23.71 -26.21
CA ILE A 749 26.49 -23.66 -24.75
C ILE A 749 25.96 -24.97 -24.17
N ASN A 750 26.81 -25.71 -23.46
CA ASN A 750 26.47 -26.99 -22.85
C ASN A 750 26.47 -26.90 -21.32
N TRP A 751 25.60 -27.68 -20.67
CA TRP A 751 25.61 -27.88 -19.22
C TRP A 751 25.10 -29.28 -18.86
N THR A 752 25.32 -29.68 -17.61
CA THR A 752 24.87 -30.96 -17.05
C THR A 752 23.79 -30.74 -15.99
N LEU A 753 22.97 -31.76 -15.78
CA LEU A 753 22.03 -31.90 -14.67
C LEU A 753 22.41 -33.15 -13.87
N ASP A 754 22.37 -33.04 -12.55
CA ASP A 754 22.58 -34.17 -11.64
C ASP A 754 21.41 -35.18 -11.73
N ASN A 755 20.22 -34.68 -12.09
CA ASN A 755 19.03 -35.45 -12.39
C ASN A 755 18.58 -35.22 -13.85
N PRO A 756 18.74 -36.22 -14.76
CA PRO A 756 18.32 -36.11 -16.17
C PRO A 756 16.81 -35.89 -16.41
N THR A 757 15.98 -36.06 -15.37
CA THR A 757 14.50 -35.94 -15.45
C THR A 757 13.94 -34.61 -14.96
N GLU A 758 14.78 -33.71 -14.43
CA GLU A 758 14.34 -32.41 -13.95
C GLU A 758 13.99 -31.45 -15.10
N GLN A 759 12.96 -30.64 -14.89
CA GLN A 759 12.56 -29.59 -15.81
C GLN A 759 13.41 -28.35 -15.57
N VAL A 760 13.99 -27.80 -16.64
CA VAL A 760 14.87 -26.62 -16.60
C VAL A 760 14.19 -25.42 -17.24
N HIS A 761 14.01 -24.36 -16.47
CA HIS A 761 13.55 -23.05 -16.95
C HIS A 761 14.76 -22.22 -17.37
N LEU A 762 14.76 -21.71 -18.60
CA LEU A 762 15.87 -20.97 -19.21
C LEU A 762 15.43 -19.57 -19.61
N TYR A 763 16.30 -18.59 -19.32
CA TYR A 763 16.12 -17.18 -19.63
C TYR A 763 17.35 -16.68 -20.38
N PHE A 764 17.20 -16.29 -21.64
CA PHE A 764 18.31 -15.81 -22.47
C PHE A 764 18.17 -14.30 -22.69
N HIS A 765 19.22 -13.53 -22.41
CA HIS A 765 19.23 -12.08 -22.58
C HIS A 765 20.14 -11.68 -23.76
N PHE A 766 19.54 -10.99 -24.73
CA PHE A 766 20.19 -10.58 -25.97
C PHE A 766 20.10 -9.07 -26.18
N ALA A 767 21.19 -8.44 -26.62
CA ALA A 767 21.22 -7.07 -27.12
C ALA A 767 22.31 -6.96 -28.21
N GLU A 768 21.99 -6.39 -29.37
CA GLU A 768 23.01 -6.11 -30.39
C GLU A 768 23.88 -4.94 -29.95
N LEU A 769 25.20 -5.16 -29.95
CA LEU A 769 26.21 -4.25 -29.43
C LEU A 769 26.94 -3.49 -30.54
N GLN A 770 26.70 -3.88 -31.80
CA GLN A 770 27.34 -3.35 -32.99
C GLN A 770 26.27 -2.76 -33.94
N PRO A 771 25.56 -1.67 -33.60
CA PRO A 771 24.56 -1.09 -34.50
C PRO A 771 25.14 -0.81 -35.91
N LEU A 772 24.30 -0.87 -36.95
CA LEU A 772 24.73 -0.64 -38.32
C LEU A 772 24.83 0.86 -38.65
N GLU A 773 26.02 1.43 -38.44
CA GLU A 773 26.36 2.77 -38.92
C GLU A 773 26.47 2.77 -40.45
N ILE A 774 25.43 3.27 -41.13
CA ILE A 774 25.42 3.47 -42.59
C ILE A 774 25.91 4.89 -42.87
N GLU A 775 27.22 5.08 -42.91
CA GLU A 775 27.82 6.34 -43.36
C GLU A 775 27.81 6.46 -44.90
N GLY A 776 27.26 7.57 -45.39
CA GLY A 776 27.58 8.10 -46.71
C GLY A 776 26.55 7.88 -47.83
N ASN A 777 26.61 8.77 -48.82
CA ASN A 777 25.76 8.76 -50.01
C ASN A 777 26.33 7.81 -51.09
N SER A 778 26.48 6.52 -50.80
CA SER A 778 26.82 5.53 -51.82
C SER A 778 25.60 5.29 -52.72
N SER A 779 25.77 5.50 -54.03
CA SER A 779 24.66 5.54 -55.01
C SER A 779 24.06 4.17 -55.37
N ASP A 780 24.73 3.07 -54.99
CA ASP A 780 24.64 1.83 -55.76
C ASP A 780 23.69 0.79 -55.13
N PHE A 781 23.34 0.92 -53.85
CA PHE A 781 22.38 0.02 -53.17
C PHE A 781 21.50 0.77 -52.13
N PRO A 782 20.19 0.49 -52.05
CA PRO A 782 19.32 1.04 -51.01
C PRO A 782 19.77 0.64 -49.59
N ALA A 783 19.83 1.62 -48.68
CA ALA A 783 20.25 1.42 -47.29
C ALA A 783 19.43 0.36 -46.53
N ASP A 784 18.15 0.19 -46.86
CA ASP A 784 17.30 -0.84 -46.26
C ASP A 784 17.70 -2.27 -46.68
N ILE A 785 18.23 -2.46 -47.90
CA ILE A 785 18.74 -3.75 -48.37
C ILE A 785 20.07 -4.06 -47.68
N ILE A 786 20.96 -3.07 -47.56
CA ILE A 786 22.22 -3.17 -46.80
C ILE A 786 21.92 -3.55 -45.34
N ARG A 787 20.94 -2.88 -44.71
CA ARG A 787 20.49 -3.20 -43.35
C ARG A 787 19.95 -4.62 -43.26
N MET A 788 19.06 -5.04 -44.17
CA MET A 788 18.50 -6.40 -44.20
C MET A 788 19.57 -7.49 -44.36
N LEU A 789 20.58 -7.28 -45.20
CA LEU A 789 21.63 -8.28 -45.47
C LEU A 789 22.60 -8.47 -44.29
N HIS A 790 22.90 -7.39 -43.55
CA HIS A 790 23.86 -7.41 -42.44
C HIS A 790 23.24 -7.54 -41.03
N THR A 791 21.92 -7.43 -40.89
CA THR A 791 21.22 -7.70 -39.62
C THR A 791 21.59 -9.09 -39.09
N ARG A 792 21.88 -9.17 -37.78
CA ARG A 792 22.18 -10.44 -37.11
C ARG A 792 20.90 -11.25 -36.93
N LYS A 793 20.87 -12.46 -37.48
CA LYS A 793 19.67 -13.31 -37.53
C LYS A 793 20.02 -14.78 -37.30
N PHE A 794 19.39 -15.42 -36.33
CA PHE A 794 19.71 -16.80 -35.95
C PHE A 794 18.51 -17.58 -35.38
N TYR A 795 18.57 -18.90 -35.45
CA TYR A 795 17.65 -19.82 -34.79
C TYR A 795 18.12 -20.09 -33.36
N ILE A 796 17.18 -20.30 -32.42
CA ILE A 796 17.48 -20.73 -31.05
C ILE A 796 17.05 -22.19 -30.92
N VAL A 797 18.03 -23.10 -30.80
CA VAL A 797 17.84 -24.55 -30.76
C VAL A 797 18.25 -25.06 -29.37
N VAL A 798 17.39 -25.87 -28.73
CA VAL A 798 17.65 -26.41 -27.39
C VAL A 798 17.42 -27.93 -27.40
N ASN A 799 18.44 -28.70 -26.99
CA ASN A 799 18.48 -30.16 -27.09
C ASN A 799 18.07 -30.67 -28.50
N GLY A 800 18.52 -30.00 -29.55
CA GLY A 800 18.22 -30.32 -30.95
C GLY A 800 16.86 -29.82 -31.48
N ASN A 801 15.95 -29.37 -30.62
CA ASN A 801 14.65 -28.82 -31.04
C ASN A 801 14.73 -27.31 -31.29
N VAL A 802 14.21 -26.83 -32.42
CA VAL A 802 14.08 -25.38 -32.67
C VAL A 802 13.02 -24.81 -31.72
N THR A 803 13.41 -23.84 -30.90
CA THR A 803 12.54 -23.17 -29.91
C THR A 803 12.10 -21.78 -30.34
N VAL A 804 12.94 -21.08 -31.10
CA VAL A 804 12.60 -19.84 -31.79
C VAL A 804 13.16 -19.89 -33.20
N ASP A 805 12.29 -19.79 -34.19
CA ASP A 805 12.67 -19.58 -35.57
C ASP A 805 13.01 -18.10 -35.82
N SER A 806 14.07 -17.83 -36.59
CA SER A 806 14.29 -16.48 -37.15
C SER A 806 14.42 -15.34 -36.11
N PHE A 807 15.09 -15.56 -34.98
CA PHE A 807 15.32 -14.53 -33.96
C PHE A 807 16.24 -13.40 -34.44
N VAL A 808 15.95 -12.17 -34.00
CA VAL A 808 16.73 -10.95 -34.24
C VAL A 808 16.84 -10.17 -32.92
N PRO A 809 18.05 -9.90 -32.39
CA PRO A 809 18.23 -9.07 -31.20
C PRO A 809 17.95 -7.59 -31.48
N LEU A 810 17.61 -6.82 -30.43
CA LEU A 810 17.37 -5.38 -30.54
C LEU A 810 18.68 -4.59 -30.45
N ASP A 811 18.81 -3.53 -31.25
CA ASP A 811 19.95 -2.60 -31.21
C ASP A 811 20.04 -1.89 -29.85
N LEU A 812 21.14 -2.12 -29.12
CA LEU A 812 21.43 -1.52 -27.81
C LEU A 812 20.29 -1.62 -26.78
N ALA A 813 19.42 -2.63 -26.88
CA ALA A 813 18.33 -2.86 -25.96
C ALA A 813 18.14 -4.35 -25.65
N VAL A 814 17.75 -4.67 -24.42
CA VAL A 814 17.53 -6.06 -24.01
C VAL A 814 16.25 -6.64 -24.60
N ASN A 815 16.40 -7.73 -25.35
CA ASN A 815 15.36 -8.71 -25.62
C ASN A 815 15.59 -9.91 -24.68
N THR A 816 14.53 -10.59 -24.25
CA THR A 816 14.66 -11.79 -23.40
C THR A 816 13.71 -12.88 -23.88
N VAL A 817 14.27 -14.08 -24.06
CA VAL A 817 13.56 -15.28 -24.52
C VAL A 817 13.49 -16.26 -23.36
N GLU A 818 12.28 -16.72 -23.05
CA GLU A 818 11.98 -17.68 -21.99
C GLU A 818 11.64 -19.04 -22.61
N THR A 819 12.16 -20.14 -22.06
CA THR A 819 11.79 -21.49 -22.50
C THR A 819 11.94 -22.53 -21.38
N VAL A 820 11.35 -23.72 -21.58
CA VAL A 820 11.35 -24.82 -20.60
C VAL A 820 11.77 -26.13 -21.24
N VAL A 821 12.87 -26.70 -20.76
CA VAL A 821 13.41 -27.99 -21.18
C VAL A 821 12.84 -29.09 -20.28
N LYS A 822 12.09 -30.04 -20.85
CA LYS A 822 11.40 -31.09 -20.09
C LYS A 822 12.27 -32.31 -19.73
N LYS A 823 13.40 -32.51 -20.42
CA LYS A 823 14.32 -33.63 -20.26
C LYS A 823 15.65 -33.32 -20.96
N CYS A 824 16.77 -33.76 -20.40
CA CYS A 824 18.08 -33.76 -21.07
C CYS A 824 18.64 -35.19 -21.17
N GLU A 825 19.07 -35.61 -22.35
CA GLU A 825 19.50 -37.00 -22.57
C GLU A 825 20.86 -37.26 -21.89
N GLY A 826 20.92 -38.33 -21.08
CA GLY A 826 22.08 -38.61 -20.23
C GLY A 826 22.45 -37.47 -19.27
N GLY A 827 21.49 -36.59 -18.93
CA GLY A 827 21.74 -35.41 -18.09
C GLY A 827 22.49 -34.27 -18.80
N LYS A 828 22.77 -34.38 -20.11
CA LYS A 828 23.49 -33.37 -20.89
C LYS A 828 22.51 -32.50 -21.65
N CYS A 829 22.51 -31.21 -21.37
CA CYS A 829 21.70 -30.22 -22.05
C CYS A 829 22.57 -29.37 -22.98
N SER A 830 22.02 -28.94 -24.11
CA SER A 830 22.69 -28.06 -25.07
C SER A 830 21.77 -26.95 -25.57
N LEU A 831 22.33 -25.74 -25.66
CA LEU A 831 21.80 -24.61 -26.40
C LEU A 831 22.68 -24.41 -27.63
N GLN A 832 22.08 -24.23 -28.80
CA GLN A 832 22.74 -23.89 -30.05
C GLN A 832 22.05 -22.67 -30.64
N LEU A 833 22.82 -21.60 -30.86
CA LEU A 833 22.38 -20.44 -31.62
C LEU A 833 22.96 -20.59 -33.03
N VAL A 834 22.10 -20.66 -34.06
CA VAL A 834 22.52 -21.05 -35.43
C VAL A 834 22.21 -19.93 -36.42
N LYS A 835 23.22 -19.40 -37.11
CA LYS A 835 23.11 -18.34 -38.13
C LYS A 835 22.08 -18.73 -39.21
N SER A 836 21.19 -17.81 -39.55
CA SER A 836 20.23 -17.96 -40.64
C SER A 836 20.89 -17.75 -42.01
N GLU A 837 20.28 -18.26 -43.09
CA GLU A 837 20.88 -18.55 -44.40
C GLU A 837 21.45 -17.34 -45.20
N SER A 838 21.39 -16.12 -44.66
CA SER A 838 22.08 -14.96 -45.25
C SER A 838 23.60 -15.13 -45.15
N ILE A 839 24.26 -15.31 -46.29
CA ILE A 839 25.72 -15.35 -46.41
C ILE A 839 26.36 -14.13 -45.72
N LEU A 840 25.81 -12.93 -45.97
CA LEU A 840 26.28 -11.63 -45.44
C LEU A 840 25.84 -11.34 -43.98
N GLY A 841 24.97 -12.18 -43.41
CA GLY A 841 24.48 -12.03 -42.05
C GLY A 841 25.59 -12.23 -41.02
N ARG A 842 25.55 -11.46 -39.93
CA ARG A 842 26.51 -11.60 -38.82
C ARG A 842 26.30 -12.91 -38.04
N PRO A 843 27.35 -13.49 -37.43
CA PRO A 843 27.23 -14.70 -36.62
C PRO A 843 26.36 -14.46 -35.37
N PRO A 844 25.80 -15.51 -34.73
CA PRO A 844 24.98 -15.38 -33.51
C PRO A 844 25.73 -14.68 -32.36
N LEU A 845 24.99 -14.10 -31.41
CA LEU A 845 25.53 -13.55 -30.17
C LEU A 845 24.68 -13.96 -28.95
N VAL A 846 25.27 -13.85 -27.75
CA VAL A 846 24.55 -13.94 -26.46
C VAL A 846 25.24 -13.11 -25.39
N ASN A 847 24.48 -12.34 -24.62
CA ASN A 847 25.01 -11.39 -23.62
C ASN A 847 24.99 -12.00 -22.21
N ALA A 848 23.85 -12.58 -21.81
CA ALA A 848 23.69 -13.26 -20.52
C ALA A 848 22.61 -14.36 -20.55
N MET A 849 22.63 -15.26 -19.57
CA MET A 849 21.72 -16.40 -19.46
C MET A 849 21.49 -16.80 -17.99
N GLU A 850 20.24 -17.11 -17.63
CA GLU A 850 19.86 -17.77 -16.37
C GLU A 850 19.27 -19.16 -16.64
N ALA A 851 19.50 -20.09 -15.73
CA ALA A 851 18.95 -21.44 -15.75
C ALA A 851 18.55 -21.90 -14.35
N PHE A 852 17.35 -22.50 -14.22
CA PHE A 852 16.78 -22.94 -12.94
C PHE A 852 16.11 -24.32 -13.06
N THR A 853 16.10 -25.12 -12.00
CA THR A 853 15.23 -26.32 -11.89
C THR A 853 14.03 -26.10 -10.98
N ALA A 854 12.97 -26.85 -11.25
CA ALA A 854 11.71 -26.80 -10.53
C ALA A 854 11.73 -27.60 -9.21
N ILE A 855 11.79 -26.92 -8.06
CA ILE A 855 11.49 -27.50 -6.75
C ILE A 855 9.98 -27.51 -6.54
N LYS A 856 9.43 -28.70 -6.25
CA LYS A 856 8.09 -28.85 -5.66
C LYS A 856 8.23 -29.37 -4.23
N PHE A 857 7.75 -28.60 -3.26
CA PHE A 857 7.69 -29.06 -1.87
C PHE A 857 6.63 -30.17 -1.73
N PRO A 858 6.96 -31.31 -1.09
CA PRO A 858 6.13 -32.51 -1.12
C PRO A 858 4.91 -32.43 -0.19
N ASN A 859 4.98 -31.64 0.88
CA ASN A 859 3.96 -31.56 1.92
C ASN A 859 3.43 -30.13 2.03
N SER A 860 2.19 -30.00 2.52
CA SER A 860 1.64 -28.73 3.00
C SER A 860 2.23 -28.35 4.37
N GLU A 861 2.23 -27.06 4.69
CA GLU A 861 2.51 -26.51 6.03
C GLU A 861 1.44 -26.96 7.03
N THR A 862 1.78 -27.04 8.31
CA THR A 862 0.82 -27.29 9.41
C THR A 862 -0.23 -26.18 9.45
N ASP A 863 -1.45 -26.52 9.86
CA ASP A 863 -2.55 -25.55 9.97
C ASP A 863 -2.16 -24.33 10.85
N PRO A 864 -2.31 -23.09 10.36
CA PRO A 864 -1.84 -21.90 11.07
C PRO A 864 -2.39 -21.74 12.50
N ASP A 865 -3.63 -22.14 12.76
CA ASP A 865 -4.21 -22.03 14.11
C ASP A 865 -3.55 -23.03 15.07
N ASP A 866 -3.17 -24.22 14.60
CA ASP A 866 -2.39 -25.19 15.38
C ASP A 866 -0.95 -24.68 15.63
N VAL A 867 -0.30 -24.07 14.62
CA VAL A 867 1.06 -23.49 14.76
C VAL A 867 1.09 -22.33 15.75
N VAL A 868 0.14 -21.40 15.68
CA VAL A 868 0.05 -20.28 16.62
C VAL A 868 -0.22 -20.79 18.03
N SER A 869 -1.11 -21.77 18.18
CA SER A 869 -1.48 -22.31 19.49
C SER A 869 -0.33 -23.07 20.16
N ILE A 870 0.46 -23.85 19.41
CA ILE A 870 1.61 -24.58 19.98
C ILE A 870 2.80 -23.66 20.30
N LYS A 871 3.01 -22.57 19.54
CA LYS A 871 4.01 -21.54 19.88
C LYS A 871 3.63 -20.80 21.18
N ILE A 872 2.38 -20.36 21.33
CA ILE A 872 1.93 -19.71 22.58
C ILE A 872 2.05 -20.68 23.78
N LEU A 873 1.83 -21.98 23.58
CA LEU A 873 2.08 -23.01 24.59
C LEU A 873 3.58 -23.14 24.94
N GLN A 874 4.47 -23.07 23.95
CA GLN A 874 5.92 -23.08 24.12
C GLN A 874 6.38 -21.89 24.97
N ASP A 875 5.93 -20.68 24.62
CA ASP A 875 6.27 -19.43 25.30
C ASP A 875 5.72 -19.38 26.73
N THR A 876 4.42 -19.69 26.91
CA THR A 876 3.72 -19.52 28.20
C THR A 876 4.24 -20.45 29.29
N TYR A 877 4.75 -21.64 28.91
CA TYR A 877 5.34 -22.59 29.85
C TYR A 877 6.88 -22.60 29.86
N GLY A 878 7.54 -21.80 29.01
CA GLY A 878 9.00 -21.74 28.91
C GLY A 878 9.63 -23.06 28.41
N LEU A 879 9.00 -23.72 27.44
CA LEU A 879 9.43 -25.03 26.93
C LEU A 879 10.69 -24.91 26.05
N ASN A 880 11.85 -24.93 26.69
CA ASN A 880 13.17 -24.95 26.05
C ASN A 880 13.48 -26.32 25.44
N LYS A 881 12.80 -26.66 24.34
CA LYS A 881 13.01 -27.86 23.53
C LYS A 881 13.78 -27.53 22.25
N THR A 882 14.96 -28.11 22.10
CA THR A 882 15.83 -27.84 20.94
C THR A 882 15.31 -28.43 19.62
N ASP A 883 14.42 -29.42 19.68
CA ASP A 883 13.74 -30.04 18.54
C ASP A 883 12.43 -29.31 18.13
N TRP A 884 11.90 -28.42 18.97
CA TRP A 884 10.72 -27.62 18.67
C TRP A 884 11.09 -26.39 17.83
N GLN A 885 11.64 -26.65 16.65
CA GLN A 885 12.05 -25.65 15.66
C GLN A 885 11.42 -25.93 14.28
N GLY A 886 11.13 -24.86 13.55
CA GLY A 886 10.48 -24.94 12.24
C GLY A 886 8.95 -25.10 12.35
N ASP A 887 8.40 -25.89 11.44
CA ASP A 887 6.98 -26.23 11.37
C ASP A 887 6.71 -27.50 12.19
N PRO A 888 5.66 -27.56 13.04
CA PRO A 888 5.48 -28.63 14.03
C PRO A 888 5.30 -30.04 13.48
N CYS A 889 4.63 -30.19 12.33
CA CYS A 889 4.33 -31.49 11.70
C CYS A 889 5.06 -31.69 10.36
N SER A 890 5.55 -30.63 9.72
CA SER A 890 5.97 -30.66 8.32
C SER A 890 7.47 -30.32 8.15
N PRO A 891 8.25 -31.12 7.40
CA PRO A 891 7.90 -32.45 6.88
C PRO A 891 7.81 -33.50 8.00
N GLN A 892 7.01 -34.55 7.81
CA GLN A 892 6.71 -35.60 8.80
C GLN A 892 7.96 -36.21 9.47
N GLN A 893 9.08 -36.30 8.75
CA GLN A 893 10.36 -36.80 9.26
C GLN A 893 11.01 -35.92 10.36
N TYR A 894 10.54 -34.68 10.54
CA TYR A 894 10.98 -33.75 11.59
C TYR A 894 9.80 -33.21 12.43
N LEU A 895 8.79 -34.06 12.64
CA LEU A 895 7.72 -33.88 13.62
C LEU A 895 8.29 -33.62 15.03
N TRP A 896 7.79 -32.59 15.70
CA TRP A 896 8.23 -32.17 17.04
C TRP A 896 7.96 -33.23 18.12
N SER A 897 8.87 -33.38 19.10
CA SER A 897 8.71 -34.38 20.17
C SER A 897 7.48 -34.14 21.03
N GLY A 898 6.72 -35.21 21.27
CA GLY A 898 5.47 -35.17 22.03
C GLY A 898 4.25 -34.76 21.21
N LEU A 899 4.40 -34.38 19.93
CA LEU A 899 3.28 -34.19 19.02
C LEU A 899 2.96 -35.48 18.24
N ASN A 900 1.73 -35.59 17.76
CA ASN A 900 1.38 -36.41 16.61
C ASN A 900 0.37 -35.66 15.74
N CYS A 901 0.43 -35.82 14.42
CA CYS A 901 -0.39 -35.07 13.47
C CYS A 901 -1.10 -35.98 12.47
N SER A 902 -2.26 -35.55 11.96
CA SER A 902 -2.99 -36.26 10.90
C SER A 902 -2.44 -35.90 9.52
N TYR A 903 -2.16 -36.90 8.68
CA TYR A 903 -1.73 -36.73 7.30
C TYR A 903 -2.74 -37.39 6.35
N MET A 904 -3.76 -36.64 5.91
CA MET A 904 -4.83 -37.18 5.04
C MET A 904 -4.35 -37.34 3.59
N ASN A 905 -3.70 -36.31 3.04
CA ASN A 905 -2.94 -36.37 1.80
C ASN A 905 -1.91 -35.22 1.75
N MET A 906 -1.02 -35.22 0.75
CA MET A 906 0.05 -34.23 0.60
C MET A 906 -0.45 -32.78 0.43
N SER A 907 -1.66 -32.60 -0.12
CA SER A 907 -2.28 -31.31 -0.42
C SER A 907 -3.15 -30.76 0.72
N THR A 908 -3.21 -31.45 1.87
CA THR A 908 -3.92 -30.99 3.07
C THR A 908 -2.93 -30.64 4.18
N SER A 909 -3.11 -29.49 4.82
CA SER A 909 -2.34 -29.10 6.01
C SER A 909 -2.49 -30.12 7.13
N PRO A 910 -1.38 -30.62 7.73
CA PRO A 910 -1.45 -31.46 8.92
C PRO A 910 -2.12 -30.74 10.09
N ARG A 911 -2.87 -31.50 10.91
CA ARG A 911 -3.49 -31.06 12.17
C ARG A 911 -2.90 -31.81 13.35
N ILE A 912 -2.70 -31.14 14.49
CA ILE A 912 -2.19 -31.76 15.72
C ILE A 912 -3.31 -32.58 16.37
N ILE A 913 -3.14 -33.91 16.39
CA ILE A 913 -4.09 -34.87 16.98
C ILE A 913 -3.64 -35.42 18.34
N SER A 914 -2.36 -35.26 18.71
CA SER A 914 -1.84 -35.60 20.03
C SER A 914 -0.86 -34.53 20.54
N LEU A 915 -0.98 -34.20 21.82
CA LEU A 915 -0.08 -33.31 22.55
C LEU A 915 0.29 -33.93 23.90
N ASN A 916 1.54 -34.38 24.03
CA ASN A 916 2.11 -34.91 25.26
C ASN A 916 3.17 -33.95 25.82
N LEU A 917 2.84 -33.32 26.94
CA LEU A 917 3.70 -32.47 27.77
C LEU A 917 3.84 -33.02 29.21
N SER A 918 3.61 -34.32 29.40
CA SER A 918 3.78 -34.99 30.69
C SER A 918 5.22 -34.87 31.21
N SER A 919 5.40 -34.73 32.52
CA SER A 919 6.73 -34.67 33.18
C SER A 919 7.65 -33.52 32.74
N HIS A 920 7.14 -32.45 32.10
CA HIS A 920 7.95 -31.28 31.67
C HIS A 920 8.12 -30.22 32.77
N GLY A 921 7.58 -30.44 33.97
CA GLY A 921 7.67 -29.51 35.11
C GLY A 921 6.79 -28.26 34.99
N LEU A 922 5.80 -28.26 34.08
CA LEU A 922 4.95 -27.10 33.74
C LEU A 922 4.35 -26.44 35.00
N THR A 923 4.31 -25.11 35.03
CA THR A 923 3.71 -24.32 36.13
C THR A 923 2.61 -23.39 35.59
N GLY A 924 1.93 -22.66 36.47
CA GLY A 924 0.83 -21.77 36.09
C GLY A 924 -0.50 -22.52 36.00
N LYS A 925 -1.35 -22.17 35.02
CA LYS A 925 -2.69 -22.75 34.80
C LYS A 925 -2.76 -23.41 33.43
N ILE A 926 -3.69 -24.34 33.25
CA ILE A 926 -4.02 -24.88 31.92
C ILE A 926 -4.55 -23.73 31.04
N VAL A 927 -3.80 -23.39 29.98
CA VAL A 927 -4.06 -22.21 29.14
C VAL A 927 -5.18 -22.42 28.10
N PRO A 928 -5.99 -21.39 27.77
CA PRO A 928 -7.13 -21.53 26.86
C PRO A 928 -6.74 -21.83 25.40
N GLN A 929 -5.52 -21.53 24.96
CA GLN A 929 -5.04 -21.77 23.60
C GLN A 929 -5.10 -23.26 23.20
N ILE A 930 -5.12 -24.19 24.16
CA ILE A 930 -5.35 -25.62 23.89
C ILE A 930 -6.70 -25.84 23.17
N GLN A 931 -7.72 -25.00 23.42
CA GLN A 931 -9.03 -25.09 22.78
C GLN A 931 -8.98 -24.94 21.25
N ASN A 932 -7.99 -24.22 20.72
CA ASN A 932 -7.84 -23.96 19.28
C ASN A 932 -7.30 -25.17 18.51
N LEU A 933 -6.70 -26.15 19.20
CA LEU A 933 -6.29 -27.43 18.62
C LEU A 933 -7.54 -28.29 18.37
N THR A 934 -8.35 -27.91 17.38
CA THR A 934 -9.74 -28.42 17.22
C THR A 934 -9.81 -29.91 16.94
N GLU A 935 -8.78 -30.48 16.31
CA GLU A 935 -8.67 -31.93 16.03
C GLU A 935 -7.88 -32.71 17.08
N LEU A 936 -7.51 -32.09 18.20
CA LEU A 936 -6.78 -32.77 19.26
C LEU A 936 -7.61 -33.92 19.85
N GLN A 937 -7.06 -35.13 19.83
CA GLN A 937 -7.67 -36.36 20.32
C GLN A 937 -7.07 -36.80 21.66
N ILE A 938 -5.77 -36.56 21.85
CA ILE A 938 -4.99 -36.97 23.03
C ILE A 938 -4.30 -35.73 23.62
N LEU A 939 -4.55 -35.47 24.90
CA LEU A 939 -3.88 -34.43 25.69
C LEU A 939 -3.30 -35.03 26.97
N ASP A 940 -1.97 -35.05 27.10
CA ASP A 940 -1.30 -35.45 28.34
C ASP A 940 -0.51 -34.28 28.95
N LEU A 941 -0.92 -33.87 30.14
CA LEU A 941 -0.32 -32.83 30.97
C LEU A 941 0.10 -33.38 32.34
N SER A 942 0.19 -34.70 32.51
CA SER A 942 0.41 -35.35 33.80
C SER A 942 1.81 -35.12 34.38
N ASN A 943 1.97 -35.37 35.69
CA ASN A 943 3.27 -35.31 36.37
C ASN A 943 3.94 -33.92 36.28
N ASN A 944 3.12 -32.86 36.42
CA ASN A 944 3.54 -31.47 36.30
C ASN A 944 3.19 -30.68 37.59
N LYS A 945 3.36 -29.36 37.56
CA LYS A 945 3.12 -28.45 38.69
C LYS A 945 2.01 -27.43 38.36
N LEU A 946 1.06 -27.81 37.49
CA LEU A 946 -0.07 -26.96 37.09
C LEU A 946 -1.03 -26.73 38.26
N THR A 947 -1.67 -25.56 38.30
CA THR A 947 -2.45 -25.06 39.43
C THR A 947 -3.79 -24.45 38.99
N GLY A 948 -4.71 -24.29 39.94
CA GLY A 948 -6.05 -23.75 39.68
C GLY A 948 -7.00 -24.79 39.09
N ARG A 949 -8.17 -24.32 38.62
CA ARG A 949 -9.27 -25.19 38.21
C ARG A 949 -9.08 -25.82 36.83
N VAL A 950 -9.59 -27.05 36.67
CA VAL A 950 -9.77 -27.71 35.38
C VAL A 950 -10.70 -26.85 34.50
N PRO A 951 -10.26 -26.37 33.32
CA PRO A 951 -11.08 -25.47 32.51
C PRO A 951 -12.26 -26.18 31.83
N GLU A 952 -13.40 -25.47 31.77
CA GLU A 952 -14.63 -25.98 31.13
C GLU A 952 -14.51 -26.13 29.61
N PHE A 953 -13.60 -25.39 28.95
CA PHE A 953 -13.42 -25.50 27.49
C PHE A 953 -12.99 -26.89 27.01
N LEU A 954 -12.35 -27.70 27.87
CA LEU A 954 -11.99 -29.08 27.58
C LEU A 954 -13.23 -29.95 27.28
N ALA A 955 -14.41 -29.59 27.80
CA ALA A 955 -15.67 -30.23 27.45
C ALA A 955 -16.11 -29.94 26.00
N ASN A 956 -15.80 -28.75 25.49
CA ASN A 956 -16.21 -28.29 24.17
C ASN A 956 -15.33 -28.82 23.02
N MET A 957 -14.11 -29.29 23.32
CA MET A 957 -13.17 -29.87 22.33
C MET A 957 -13.63 -31.25 21.87
N LYS A 958 -14.51 -31.29 20.86
CA LYS A 958 -15.25 -32.49 20.43
C LYS A 958 -14.37 -33.68 20.05
N SER A 959 -13.21 -33.44 19.44
CA SER A 959 -12.29 -34.51 19.00
C SER A 959 -11.52 -35.19 20.14
N LEU A 960 -11.47 -34.61 21.36
CA LEU A 960 -10.77 -35.23 22.50
C LEU A 960 -11.40 -36.57 22.91
N LEU A 961 -10.56 -37.61 22.94
CA LEU A 961 -10.85 -38.97 23.38
C LEU A 961 -10.07 -39.34 24.66
N PHE A 962 -8.93 -38.70 24.92
CA PHE A 962 -8.08 -38.94 26.08
C PHE A 962 -7.55 -37.62 26.66
N ILE A 963 -7.74 -37.42 27.97
CA ILE A 963 -7.13 -36.34 28.75
C ILE A 963 -6.47 -36.94 29.99
N ASN A 964 -5.19 -36.64 30.20
CA ASN A 964 -4.48 -36.98 31.42
C ASN A 964 -3.91 -35.72 32.08
N ILE A 965 -4.45 -35.40 33.25
CA ILE A 965 -4.06 -34.26 34.11
C ILE A 965 -3.64 -34.75 35.51
N SER A 966 -3.35 -36.04 35.66
CA SER A 966 -2.93 -36.65 36.93
C SER A 966 -1.61 -36.07 37.46
N ASN A 967 -1.35 -36.24 38.75
CA ASN A 967 -0.13 -35.81 39.45
C ASN A 967 0.22 -34.33 39.16
N ASN A 968 -0.65 -33.44 39.63
CA ASN A 968 -0.56 -31.98 39.48
C ASN A 968 -1.10 -31.27 40.75
N ASN A 969 -1.11 -29.94 40.78
CA ASN A 969 -1.59 -29.12 41.89
C ASN A 969 -2.94 -28.42 41.58
N LEU A 970 -3.80 -29.04 40.76
CA LEU A 970 -5.10 -28.47 40.36
C LEU A 970 -6.10 -28.46 41.53
N ASP A 971 -7.06 -27.53 41.50
CA ASP A 971 -8.03 -27.30 42.57
C ASP A 971 -9.50 -27.19 42.13
N GLY A 972 -10.41 -27.34 43.09
CA GLY A 972 -11.86 -27.18 42.88
C GLY A 972 -12.53 -28.41 42.27
N SER A 973 -13.72 -28.23 41.68
CA SER A 973 -14.51 -29.30 41.07
C SER A 973 -14.19 -29.49 39.60
N ILE A 974 -14.15 -30.74 39.13
CA ILE A 974 -14.13 -31.06 37.69
C ILE A 974 -15.45 -30.59 37.05
N PRO A 975 -15.43 -29.88 35.89
CA PRO A 975 -16.67 -29.46 35.22
C PRO A 975 -17.56 -30.64 34.83
N ARG A 976 -18.86 -30.59 35.18
CA ARG A 976 -19.86 -31.61 34.82
C ARG A 976 -19.85 -31.97 33.34
N ALA A 977 -19.82 -30.94 32.48
CA ALA A 977 -19.79 -31.11 31.02
C ALA A 977 -18.59 -31.91 30.51
N LEU A 978 -17.50 -32.04 31.29
CA LEU A 978 -16.36 -32.90 30.98
C LEU A 978 -16.63 -34.36 31.39
N LEU A 979 -17.25 -34.57 32.55
CA LEU A 979 -17.63 -35.88 33.09
C LEU A 979 -18.77 -36.54 32.28
N ASP A 980 -19.70 -35.75 31.74
CA ASP A 980 -20.82 -36.24 30.93
C ASP A 980 -20.40 -36.81 29.55
N ARG A 981 -19.13 -36.62 29.15
CA ARG A 981 -18.59 -37.09 27.86
C ARG A 981 -18.30 -38.60 27.86
N LYS A 982 -19.34 -39.42 27.63
CA LYS A 982 -19.29 -40.90 27.56
C LYS A 982 -18.23 -41.56 26.65
N LYS A 983 -17.50 -40.80 25.82
CA LYS A 983 -16.40 -41.28 24.95
C LYS A 983 -15.01 -40.79 25.37
N LEU A 984 -14.92 -39.96 26.40
CA LEU A 984 -13.69 -39.36 26.88
C LEU A 984 -13.10 -40.18 28.04
N GLN A 985 -11.83 -40.58 27.93
CA GLN A 985 -11.05 -41.08 29.05
C GLN A 985 -10.41 -39.90 29.77
N LEU A 986 -10.67 -39.75 31.07
CA LEU A 986 -10.15 -38.65 31.90
C LEU A 986 -9.41 -39.20 33.12
N TYR A 987 -8.10 -38.95 33.18
CA TYR A 987 -7.24 -39.31 34.30
C TYR A 987 -6.86 -38.05 35.09
N PHE A 988 -7.23 -37.98 36.38
CA PHE A 988 -7.05 -36.79 37.22
C PHE A 988 -6.49 -37.08 38.62
N GLU A 989 -6.19 -38.34 38.92
CA GLU A 989 -5.68 -38.79 40.23
C GLU A 989 -4.39 -38.08 40.64
N GLY A 990 -4.12 -38.01 41.95
CA GLY A 990 -2.92 -37.35 42.48
C GLY A 990 -2.96 -35.81 42.42
N ASN A 991 -4.14 -35.20 42.31
CA ASN A 991 -4.34 -33.74 42.49
C ASN A 991 -4.94 -33.44 43.88
N PRO A 992 -4.15 -32.99 44.89
CA PRO A 992 -4.59 -32.98 46.29
C PRO A 992 -5.73 -32.00 46.66
N LYS A 993 -6.16 -31.14 45.74
CA LYS A 993 -7.21 -30.12 45.96
C LYS A 993 -8.40 -30.24 45.00
N LEU A 994 -8.42 -31.29 44.17
CA LEU A 994 -9.43 -31.51 43.14
C LEU A 994 -10.52 -32.45 43.66
N CYS A 995 -11.80 -32.14 43.42
CA CYS A 995 -12.95 -32.96 43.79
C CYS A 995 -13.73 -33.41 42.53
N GLY A 996 -14.05 -34.70 42.45
CA GLY A 996 -14.68 -35.30 41.26
C GLY A 996 -16.19 -35.07 41.12
N LEU A 997 -16.86 -34.54 42.14
CA LEU A 997 -18.31 -34.27 42.18
C LEU A 997 -18.59 -32.96 42.95
N ASP A 998 -19.73 -32.33 42.70
CA ASP A 998 -20.00 -30.92 43.05
C ASP A 998 -20.00 -30.57 44.55
N THR A 999 -19.92 -31.56 45.45
CA THR A 999 -19.95 -31.36 46.90
C THR A 999 -18.56 -31.18 47.51
N CYS A 1000 -17.77 -30.27 46.91
CA CYS A 1000 -16.60 -29.65 47.53
C CYS A 1000 -17.03 -28.81 48.77
N LYS A 1001 -17.45 -29.48 49.85
CA LYS A 1001 -17.89 -28.87 51.11
C LYS A 1001 -16.67 -28.29 51.84
N ILE A 1002 -16.43 -26.99 51.67
CA ILE A 1002 -15.55 -26.23 52.57
C ILE A 1002 -16.20 -26.21 53.95
N SER A 1003 -15.68 -27.02 54.87
CA SER A 1003 -16.20 -27.19 56.22
C SER A 1003 -15.82 -26.02 57.13
N SER A 1004 -16.65 -24.98 57.12
CA SER A 1004 -16.59 -23.88 58.10
C SER A 1004 -17.01 -24.34 59.51
N GLY A 1005 -16.14 -25.13 60.17
CA GLY A 1005 -16.23 -25.44 61.60
C GLY A 1005 -15.64 -24.31 62.44
N ASN A 1006 -16.33 -23.90 63.51
CA ASN A 1006 -16.00 -22.67 64.26
C ASN A 1006 -16.09 -22.90 65.77
N LYS A 1007 -15.00 -22.56 66.49
CA LYS A 1007 -14.84 -22.61 67.97
C LYS A 1007 -14.86 -24.04 68.58
N GLN A 1008 -14.27 -24.29 69.75
CA GLN A 1008 -13.65 -23.38 70.73
C GLN A 1008 -12.52 -24.06 71.52
N ASN A 1009 -11.53 -23.29 71.96
CA ASN A 1009 -10.93 -23.41 73.31
C ASN A 1009 -10.26 -22.07 73.68
N LYS A 1010 -10.19 -21.76 74.98
CA LYS A 1010 -9.63 -20.53 75.57
C LYS A 1010 -8.54 -20.89 76.60
N ILE A 1011 -7.99 -19.89 77.31
CA ILE A 1011 -6.97 -19.95 78.39
C ILE A 1011 -5.54 -19.98 77.83
N ILE A 1012 -4.59 -19.10 78.18
CA ILE A 1012 -4.57 -17.88 79.03
C ILE A 1012 -3.57 -16.85 78.44
N VAL A 1013 -3.57 -15.59 78.89
CA VAL A 1013 -2.53 -14.57 78.57
C VAL A 1013 -2.07 -13.88 79.86
N PRO A 1014 -0.75 -13.66 80.04
CA PRO A 1014 -0.30 -12.33 80.50
C PRO A 1014 0.98 -11.81 79.81
N VAL A 1015 0.82 -10.68 79.12
CA VAL A 1015 1.72 -9.49 79.05
C VAL A 1015 3.25 -9.67 79.15
N ALA A 1016 3.93 -9.69 77.99
CA ALA A 1016 5.15 -8.94 77.65
C ALA A 1016 5.53 -9.20 76.18
N SER A 1017 6.02 -8.28 75.35
CA SER A 1017 6.18 -6.82 75.46
C SER A 1017 5.95 -6.18 74.07
N ALA A 1018 5.65 -4.89 74.01
CA ALA A 1018 5.34 -4.17 72.75
C ALA A 1018 6.53 -3.32 72.25
N VAL A 1019 6.24 -2.33 71.38
CA VAL A 1019 7.13 -1.18 71.07
C VAL A 1019 8.32 -1.44 70.10
N ALA A 1020 8.21 -2.39 69.16
CA ALA A 1020 9.19 -2.54 68.07
C ALA A 1020 8.75 -1.93 66.72
N ILE A 1021 7.56 -2.28 66.20
CA ILE A 1021 7.23 -2.10 64.78
C ILE A 1021 6.52 -0.76 64.47
N PHE A 1022 5.67 -0.26 65.38
CA PHE A 1022 4.88 0.96 65.11
C PHE A 1022 5.71 2.26 65.07
N ILE A 1023 6.81 2.35 65.81
CA ILE A 1023 7.65 3.57 65.83
C ILE A 1023 8.33 3.78 64.47
N VAL A 1024 8.83 2.70 63.84
CA VAL A 1024 9.57 2.78 62.56
C VAL A 1024 8.70 3.36 61.44
N VAL A 1025 7.44 2.90 61.32
CA VAL A 1025 6.53 3.35 60.26
C VAL A 1025 6.08 4.80 60.47
N SER A 1026 5.78 5.21 61.71
CA SER A 1026 5.36 6.58 62.00
C SER A 1026 6.49 7.61 61.84
N VAL A 1027 7.74 7.27 62.18
CA VAL A 1027 8.88 8.19 62.04
C VAL A 1027 9.19 8.48 60.56
N LEU A 1028 9.21 7.45 59.71
CA LEU A 1028 9.52 7.61 58.28
C LEU A 1028 8.53 8.55 57.55
N ILE A 1029 7.25 8.50 57.90
CA ILE A 1029 6.21 9.35 57.30
C ILE A 1029 6.32 10.81 57.76
N VAL A 1030 6.74 11.07 59.00
CA VAL A 1030 6.89 12.44 59.54
C VAL A 1030 8.15 13.13 59.02
N VAL A 1031 9.25 12.40 58.83
CA VAL A 1031 10.53 12.97 58.34
C VAL A 1031 10.39 13.54 56.92
N PHE A 1032 9.60 12.91 56.04
CA PHE A 1032 9.55 13.27 54.61
C PHE A 1032 8.75 14.55 54.27
N ILE A 1033 8.07 15.18 55.25
CA ILE A 1033 7.15 16.30 55.01
C ILE A 1033 7.67 17.65 55.56
N LYS A 1034 8.77 17.69 56.33
CA LYS A 1034 9.33 18.95 56.88
C LYS A 1034 10.87 19.05 56.88
N LYS A 1035 11.46 19.56 55.78
CA LYS A 1035 12.29 20.80 55.71
C LYS A 1035 13.16 20.93 54.43
N ARG A 1036 13.27 22.18 53.97
CA ARG A 1036 14.34 22.79 53.13
C ARG A 1036 14.66 24.16 53.77
N PRO A 1037 15.73 24.90 53.37
CA PRO A 1037 16.93 24.54 52.60
C PRO A 1037 18.14 24.43 53.59
N SER A 1038 19.40 24.87 53.47
CA SER A 1038 20.20 25.72 52.55
C SER A 1038 21.72 25.48 52.72
N SER A 1039 22.53 25.86 51.71
CA SER A 1039 24.01 26.12 51.78
C SER A 1039 24.97 24.95 52.13
N ILE A 1040 26.22 24.88 51.65
CA ILE A 1040 26.90 25.40 50.44
C ILE A 1040 28.23 24.59 50.21
N GLN A 1041 28.90 24.78 49.05
CA GLN A 1041 30.30 24.41 48.70
C GLN A 1041 30.71 22.95 48.33
N ALA A 1042 31.10 22.80 47.04
CA ALA A 1042 32.26 22.10 46.42
C ALA A 1042 32.77 20.71 46.94
N LEU A 1043 33.30 19.78 46.11
CA LEU A 1043 34.09 19.91 44.86
C LEU A 1043 34.05 18.59 44.02
N HIS A 1044 34.28 18.67 42.69
CA HIS A 1044 34.63 17.65 41.64
C HIS A 1044 34.79 16.13 41.97
N SER A 1045 34.54 15.15 41.06
CA SER A 1045 34.31 15.17 39.59
C SER A 1045 33.74 13.84 39.03
N ALA A 1046 32.93 13.91 37.95
CA ALA A 1046 32.82 12.99 36.77
C ALA A 1046 32.49 11.46 36.98
N THR A 1047 31.77 10.70 36.14
CA THR A 1047 31.07 10.94 34.83
C THR A 1047 29.97 9.88 34.59
N THR A 1048 28.84 10.26 33.95
CA THR A 1048 27.84 9.37 33.26
C THR A 1048 27.11 8.28 34.10
N SER A 1049 25.93 7.78 33.72
CA SER A 1049 25.15 7.92 32.47
C SER A 1049 23.72 8.44 32.70
N LEU A 1050 23.00 8.74 31.62
CA LEU A 1050 21.68 9.38 31.65
C LEU A 1050 20.71 8.66 30.70
N SER A 1051 19.55 8.25 31.20
CA SER A 1051 18.38 7.84 30.42
C SER A 1051 17.17 8.66 30.90
N LEU A 1052 16.28 9.05 29.98
CA LEU A 1052 15.07 9.79 30.32
C LEU A 1052 13.95 9.50 29.32
N GLU A 1053 12.78 9.09 29.82
CA GLU A 1053 11.59 8.81 29.02
C GLU A 1053 10.79 10.08 28.70
N GLY A 1054 10.15 10.12 27.53
CA GLY A 1054 9.40 11.30 27.07
C GLY A 1054 8.01 11.45 27.68
N LYS A 1055 7.84 12.38 28.63
CA LYS A 1055 6.54 12.98 28.98
C LYS A 1055 6.54 14.47 28.62
N MET A 1056 5.51 14.91 27.89
CA MET A 1056 5.41 16.27 27.36
C MET A 1056 5.12 17.30 28.47
N ARG A 1057 5.76 18.48 28.41
CA ARG A 1057 5.75 19.50 29.47
C ARG A 1057 4.65 20.54 29.22
N ARG A 1058 3.74 20.73 30.19
CA ARG A 1058 2.89 21.93 30.27
C ARG A 1058 3.76 23.08 30.79
N ILE A 1059 3.62 24.25 30.18
CA ILE A 1059 4.44 25.44 30.45
C ILE A 1059 3.50 26.59 30.84
N SER A 1060 3.92 27.43 31.77
CA SER A 1060 3.15 28.56 32.27
C SER A 1060 3.40 29.86 31.49
N TYR A 1061 2.52 30.85 31.64
CA TYR A 1061 2.66 32.13 30.96
C TYR A 1061 3.87 32.93 31.43
N SER A 1062 4.24 32.82 32.72
CA SER A 1062 5.46 33.45 33.24
C SER A 1062 6.74 32.80 32.69
N GLU A 1063 6.78 31.47 32.54
CA GLU A 1063 7.86 30.79 31.82
C GLU A 1063 7.94 31.27 30.37
N ILE A 1064 6.79 31.39 29.69
CA ILE A 1064 6.72 31.93 28.31
C ILE A 1064 7.30 33.34 28.24
N GLN A 1065 6.89 34.24 29.14
CA GLN A 1065 7.38 35.61 29.20
C GLN A 1065 8.90 35.68 29.47
N LEU A 1066 9.43 34.75 30.28
CA LEU A 1066 10.88 34.63 30.52
C LEU A 1066 11.63 34.07 29.30
N MET A 1067 11.12 33.02 28.64
CA MET A 1067 11.81 32.40 27.49
C MET A 1067 11.75 33.25 26.21
N THR A 1068 10.72 34.10 26.04
CA THR A 1068 10.59 35.04 24.92
C THR A 1068 11.25 36.40 25.18
N ASN A 1069 11.93 36.57 26.33
CA ASN A 1069 12.47 37.84 26.83
C ASN A 1069 11.46 38.99 26.78
N ASN A 1070 10.35 38.87 27.52
CA ASN A 1070 9.21 39.80 27.47
C ASN A 1070 8.63 40.00 26.05
N PHE A 1071 8.60 38.94 25.24
CA PHE A 1071 8.07 38.96 23.87
C PHE A 1071 8.83 39.87 22.88
N GLU A 1072 10.10 40.18 23.17
CA GLU A 1072 10.95 41.11 22.40
C GLU A 1072 11.06 40.73 20.90
N ARG A 1073 11.25 39.45 20.58
CA ARG A 1073 11.58 39.01 19.22
C ARG A 1073 10.45 38.24 18.54
N VAL A 1074 9.62 38.95 17.78
CA VAL A 1074 8.67 38.37 16.81
C VAL A 1074 9.44 37.67 15.67
N ILE A 1075 8.96 36.50 15.26
CA ILE A 1075 9.45 35.73 14.09
C ILE A 1075 8.34 35.40 13.08
N GLY A 1076 7.09 35.78 13.35
CA GLY A 1076 5.98 35.68 12.40
C GLY A 1076 4.65 36.08 13.03
N GLU A 1077 3.67 36.44 12.21
CA GLU A 1077 2.31 36.78 12.64
C GLU A 1077 1.29 36.27 11.62
N GLY A 1078 0.13 35.82 12.11
CA GLY A 1078 -1.00 35.39 11.29
C GLY A 1078 -2.31 35.41 12.05
N GLY A 1079 -3.44 35.10 11.39
CA GLY A 1079 -4.80 35.30 11.90
C GLY A 1079 -5.19 34.55 13.20
N PHE A 1080 -4.30 33.74 13.76
CA PHE A 1080 -4.47 33.03 15.03
C PHE A 1080 -3.57 33.53 16.16
N GLY A 1081 -2.55 34.36 15.88
CA GLY A 1081 -1.61 34.84 16.89
C GLY A 1081 -0.24 35.25 16.34
N VAL A 1082 0.60 35.76 17.26
CA VAL A 1082 1.98 36.16 17.00
C VAL A 1082 2.92 35.05 17.46
N VAL A 1083 3.96 34.76 16.66
CA VAL A 1083 4.99 33.76 16.97
C VAL A 1083 6.27 34.47 17.38
N TYR A 1084 6.79 34.12 18.55
CA TYR A 1084 7.98 34.70 19.15
C TYR A 1084 9.13 33.68 19.17
N HIS A 1085 10.36 34.17 19.03
CA HIS A 1085 11.57 33.41 19.29
C HIS A 1085 11.78 33.22 20.79
N ALA A 1086 12.17 32.03 21.21
CA ALA A 1086 12.43 31.74 22.61
C ALA A 1086 13.47 30.63 22.83
N TYR A 1087 13.94 30.51 24.07
CA TYR A 1087 14.86 29.47 24.52
C TYR A 1087 14.24 28.66 25.66
N LEU A 1088 14.26 27.33 25.55
CA LEU A 1088 13.85 26.42 26.62
C LEU A 1088 15.12 25.87 27.31
N ASP A 1089 15.24 26.13 28.61
CA ASP A 1089 16.38 25.71 29.46
C ASP A 1089 17.77 26.05 28.84
N ASP A 1090 17.83 27.20 28.13
CA ASP A 1090 18.83 27.73 27.15
C ASP A 1090 19.27 26.84 26.00
N ARG A 1091 19.34 25.54 26.21
CA ARG A 1091 20.02 24.63 25.29
C ARG A 1091 19.17 24.29 24.06
N GLN A 1092 17.91 24.71 24.03
CA GLN A 1092 16.96 24.43 22.95
C GLN A 1092 16.22 25.69 22.50
N GLN A 1093 16.40 26.08 21.23
CA GLN A 1093 15.59 27.13 20.60
C GLN A 1093 14.17 26.61 20.31
N VAL A 1094 13.16 27.42 20.63
CA VAL A 1094 11.74 27.12 20.45
C VAL A 1094 10.98 28.31 19.84
N ALA A 1095 9.90 28.03 19.13
CA ALA A 1095 8.98 29.02 18.58
C ALA A 1095 7.68 29.02 19.40
N VAL A 1096 7.33 30.16 19.99
CA VAL A 1096 6.16 30.31 20.87
C VAL A 1096 5.06 31.09 20.15
N LYS A 1097 4.03 30.38 19.68
CA LYS A 1097 2.82 30.94 19.06
C LYS A 1097 1.83 31.32 20.15
N VAL A 1098 1.74 32.61 20.48
CA VAL A 1098 0.79 33.15 21.47
C VAL A 1098 -0.48 33.55 20.73
N LEU A 1099 -1.63 33.01 21.14
CA LEU A 1099 -2.91 33.31 20.47
C LEU A 1099 -3.41 34.70 20.83
N SER A 1100 -3.88 35.46 19.83
CA SER A 1100 -4.45 36.78 20.06
C SER A 1100 -5.86 36.68 20.68
N PRO A 1101 -6.19 37.48 21.71
CA PRO A 1101 -7.55 37.62 22.24
C PRO A 1101 -8.58 38.07 21.19
N SER A 1102 -8.16 38.69 20.08
CA SER A 1102 -9.04 39.10 18.98
C SER A 1102 -9.42 37.98 18.00
N SER A 1103 -8.82 36.78 18.11
CA SER A 1103 -9.12 35.67 17.20
C SER A 1103 -10.48 35.03 17.52
N SER A 1104 -11.42 35.13 16.58
CA SER A 1104 -12.85 34.78 16.75
C SER A 1104 -13.16 33.29 16.96
N GLN A 1105 -12.14 32.43 17.02
CA GLN A 1105 -12.27 30.96 17.09
C GLN A 1105 -11.36 30.29 18.14
N GLY A 1106 -10.50 31.07 18.82
CA GLY A 1106 -9.29 30.63 19.54
C GLY A 1106 -9.35 29.33 20.36
N TYR A 1107 -9.98 29.33 21.55
CA TYR A 1107 -9.80 28.26 22.54
C TYR A 1107 -10.18 26.84 22.05
N LYS A 1108 -11.19 26.71 21.18
CA LYS A 1108 -11.59 25.39 20.62
C LYS A 1108 -10.54 24.85 19.65
N GLN A 1109 -9.97 25.71 18.81
CA GLN A 1109 -8.92 25.32 17.86
C GLN A 1109 -7.61 25.06 18.58
N PHE A 1110 -7.24 25.89 19.55
CA PHE A 1110 -6.09 25.65 20.44
C PHE A 1110 -6.16 24.26 21.07
N LYS A 1111 -7.28 23.90 21.71
CA LYS A 1111 -7.44 22.58 22.33
C LYS A 1111 -7.40 21.44 21.32
N ALA A 1112 -7.92 21.64 20.10
CA ALA A 1112 -7.84 20.65 19.02
C ALA A 1112 -6.40 20.48 18.49
N GLU A 1113 -5.65 21.58 18.30
CA GLU A 1113 -4.26 21.58 17.86
C GLU A 1113 -3.36 20.87 18.90
N VAL A 1114 -3.55 21.14 20.19
CA VAL A 1114 -2.91 20.40 21.29
C VAL A 1114 -3.30 18.91 21.27
N GLU A 1115 -4.59 18.57 21.24
CA GLU A 1115 -5.05 17.17 21.28
C GLU A 1115 -4.68 16.34 20.04
N LEU A 1116 -4.34 16.97 18.92
CA LEU A 1116 -3.95 16.30 17.69
C LEU A 1116 -2.42 16.16 17.61
N LEU A 1117 -1.66 17.21 17.94
CA LEU A 1117 -0.19 17.15 18.01
C LEU A 1117 0.34 16.33 19.20
N LEU A 1118 -0.48 16.10 20.24
CA LEU A 1118 -0.23 15.09 21.29
C LEU A 1118 -0.34 13.64 20.81
N ARG A 1119 -0.85 13.39 19.59
CA ARG A 1119 -1.15 12.05 19.07
C ARG A 1119 -0.47 11.75 17.73
N VAL A 1120 -0.04 12.76 16.99
CA VAL A 1120 0.57 12.61 15.66
C VAL A 1120 2.05 12.99 15.71
N HIS A 1121 2.92 11.98 15.68
CA HIS A 1121 4.35 12.15 15.49
C HIS A 1121 4.72 11.72 14.07
N HIS A 1122 5.09 12.67 13.23
CA HIS A 1122 5.44 12.42 11.82
C HIS A 1122 6.69 13.21 11.43
N ALA A 1123 7.59 12.59 10.66
CA ALA A 1123 8.91 13.14 10.33
C ALA A 1123 8.87 14.48 9.55
N ASN A 1124 7.76 14.79 8.87
CA ASN A 1124 7.59 16.05 8.13
C ASN A 1124 6.81 17.15 8.88
N LEU A 1125 6.20 16.85 10.03
CA LEU A 1125 5.56 17.88 10.86
C LEU A 1125 6.59 18.56 11.79
N VAL A 1126 6.28 19.78 12.23
CA VAL A 1126 7.09 20.47 13.26
C VAL A 1126 6.64 19.94 14.63
N SER A 1127 7.57 19.34 15.37
CA SER A 1127 7.28 18.79 16.69
C SER A 1127 6.85 19.90 17.66
N LEU A 1128 5.66 19.72 18.25
CA LEU A 1128 5.28 20.43 19.46
C LEU A 1128 6.23 19.98 20.60
N VAL A 1129 6.59 20.90 21.49
CA VAL A 1129 7.49 20.69 22.64
C VAL A 1129 6.71 20.86 23.95
N GLY A 1130 5.76 21.79 23.98
CA GLY A 1130 4.87 22.04 25.10
C GLY A 1130 3.71 22.97 24.74
N TYR A 1131 2.85 23.25 25.71
CA TYR A 1131 1.73 24.18 25.57
C TYR A 1131 1.45 24.93 26.88
N CYS A 1132 0.87 26.12 26.77
CA CYS A 1132 0.34 26.90 27.88
C CYS A 1132 -1.17 27.08 27.73
N ASP A 1133 -1.88 26.68 28.79
CA ASP A 1133 -3.33 26.77 28.93
C ASP A 1133 -3.63 27.51 30.24
N GLU A 1134 -3.37 28.82 30.25
CA GLU A 1134 -3.61 29.73 31.38
C GLU A 1134 -4.43 30.93 30.90
N GLN A 1135 -5.74 30.73 30.68
CA GLN A 1135 -6.64 31.76 30.16
C GLN A 1135 -6.50 33.11 30.92
N PRO A 1136 -6.35 34.25 30.21
CA PRO A 1136 -6.56 34.44 28.78
C PRO A 1136 -5.35 34.10 27.87
N HIS A 1137 -4.21 33.70 28.44
CA HIS A 1137 -2.95 33.51 27.72
C HIS A 1137 -2.80 32.05 27.26
N LEU A 1138 -3.12 31.80 25.99
CA LEU A 1138 -2.97 30.49 25.34
C LEU A 1138 -1.75 30.53 24.42
N ALA A 1139 -0.87 29.52 24.49
CA ALA A 1139 0.29 29.45 23.61
C ALA A 1139 0.75 28.02 23.29
N LEU A 1140 1.34 27.85 22.10
CA LEU A 1140 1.92 26.60 21.63
C LEU A 1140 3.43 26.78 21.45
N ILE A 1141 4.22 25.87 22.03
CA ILE A 1141 5.68 25.88 21.97
C ILE A 1141 6.12 24.77 21.01
N TYR A 1142 6.64 25.15 19.85
CA TYR A 1142 7.17 24.23 18.84
C TYR A 1142 8.70 24.25 18.83
N LYS A 1143 9.33 23.22 18.25
CA LYS A 1143 10.75 23.27 17.92
C LYS A 1143 11.02 24.43 16.93
N TYR A 1144 12.01 25.28 17.22
CA TYR A 1144 12.35 26.39 16.32
C TYR A 1144 12.93 25.88 15.00
N MET A 1145 12.58 26.56 13.90
CA MET A 1145 13.04 26.24 12.55
C MET A 1145 14.09 27.28 12.14
N THR A 1146 15.35 26.86 12.07
CA THR A 1146 16.52 27.76 11.94
C THR A 1146 16.65 28.49 10.60
N ASN A 1147 15.96 28.03 9.56
CA ASN A 1147 16.16 28.46 8.18
C ASN A 1147 15.22 29.60 7.74
N GLY A 1148 14.50 30.21 8.68
CA GLY A 1148 13.49 31.25 8.40
C GLY A 1148 12.12 30.66 8.06
N ASP A 1149 11.24 31.50 7.53
CA ASP A 1149 9.87 31.13 7.17
C ASP A 1149 9.73 30.73 5.68
N LEU A 1150 8.71 29.93 5.40
CA LEU A 1150 8.47 29.38 4.06
C LEU A 1150 8.16 30.47 3.01
N LYS A 1151 7.57 31.60 3.42
CA LYS A 1151 7.24 32.72 2.52
C LYS A 1151 8.50 33.49 2.12
N ALA A 1152 9.48 33.65 3.02
CA ALA A 1152 10.79 34.21 2.69
C ALA A 1152 11.57 33.34 1.67
N HIS A 1153 11.52 32.01 1.82
CA HIS A 1153 12.07 31.08 0.84
C HIS A 1153 11.33 31.12 -0.52
N LEU A 1154 10.00 31.05 -0.52
CA LEU A 1154 9.19 31.11 -1.76
C LEU A 1154 9.32 32.46 -2.50
N LEU A 1155 9.69 33.54 -1.80
CA LEU A 1155 9.99 34.85 -2.39
C LEU A 1155 11.48 35.04 -2.75
N GLY A 1156 12.31 34.00 -2.67
CA GLY A 1156 13.71 34.02 -3.11
C GLY A 1156 14.63 34.96 -2.31
N ARG A 1157 14.29 35.29 -1.06
CA ARG A 1157 15.02 36.31 -0.25
C ARG A 1157 16.20 35.77 0.57
N HIS A 1158 16.52 34.49 0.43
CA HIS A 1158 17.70 33.84 1.00
C HIS A 1158 18.41 33.03 -0.08
N GLU A 1159 19.74 33.04 -0.05
CA GLU A 1159 20.56 32.27 -1.00
C GLU A 1159 20.29 30.76 -0.86
N CYS A 1160 20.30 30.04 -1.99
CA CYS A 1160 19.99 28.62 -2.05
C CYS A 1160 20.90 27.80 -1.11
N CYS A 1161 20.28 27.05 -0.20
CA CYS A 1161 20.97 26.16 0.73
C CYS A 1161 20.58 24.70 0.51
N ASP A 1162 21.55 23.80 0.68
CA ASP A 1162 21.34 22.35 0.61
C ASP A 1162 20.36 21.85 1.69
N GLY A 1163 19.43 20.97 1.32
CA GLY A 1163 18.88 19.96 2.24
C GLY A 1163 17.42 20.12 2.72
N LYS A 1164 16.65 19.05 2.52
CA LYS A 1164 15.37 18.65 3.17
C LYS A 1164 14.16 19.61 3.15
N TRP A 1165 14.30 20.90 2.92
CA TRP A 1165 13.12 21.81 2.83
C TRP A 1165 12.39 21.71 1.50
N CYS A 1166 13.08 21.57 0.36
CA CYS A 1166 12.46 21.45 -0.96
C CYS A 1166 11.78 20.08 -1.24
N HIS A 1167 11.65 19.22 -0.22
CA HIS A 1167 10.99 17.91 -0.27
C HIS A 1167 9.92 17.74 0.84
N ARG A 1168 9.51 18.84 1.48
CA ARG A 1168 8.48 18.87 2.52
C ARG A 1168 7.20 19.56 2.03
#